data_AF-A0A3B6D5A2-F1
#
_entry.id   AF-A0A3B6D5A2-F1
#
_cell.length_a   1.000
_cell.length_b   1.000
_cell.length_c   1.000
_cell.angle_alpha   90.00
_cell.angle_beta   90.00
_cell.angle_gamma   90.00
#
_symmetry.space_group_name_H-M   'P 1'
#
loop_
_entity.id
_entity.type
_entity.pdbx_description
1 polymer ?
#
loop_
_entity_poly.entity_id
_entity_poly.type
_entity_poly.pdbx_seq_one_letter_code
_entity_poly.pdbx_strand_id
1 'polypeptide(L)'
;MQCKDLPASKIMQHIPSPPRPPQANQMATPNIDSISDTKLYELKEQLLLLTTLVATVTYVTGLNLPGGAWQMQQADGHGPLAGDPILRDIHYRRYLAFYYCNGTALASSVVVCLILVMLRRDSPAWSVVLRVVMVLDLLGLMGSYAAGTCHDTFATIWVVALAFPVLAYITYAFVCYLCLPLRRDNHTPRNTNTGYQEKEKIEVLMLLATFAVTISYAAGLNPPGGFWTSTGHKDGRLLHLAGDPIMEDSALRRYRAFFVCNTTAFVASLLIILLLLDKNLSRTISARFVAVYGFIGVALLGLMGAYAAGSCRETDNTIKVLSLAAGVPICVILQLALNYVFYWPIKNMCDSFTRWLQNLSPGGASALADPDLKNTRFFVMVLASFAVSITYQAGLDPPGGLWKDDLNGHKIGHPVLRTTHPARYQVFFYSNSAAFVTSLVVVMMVQSKFLLKRRTLVAAMVLDLIGLVIAYAAGSTRDASTSIYVVAVACLVLSYVVVHIALGGEKENVAAEPAPAAGTVAPDPATPAATSASPAATPTAPASPVVVLGGGGGGGGRRSKEQLDDKRQVLLLIAILAAALTYQAGLTPPGGFWQKDDEVHGHRAGYPVLLDNYPRRYKAFFYCNAASFMASVALILLLVNRKLYRPGIRCYALHVCMAVGMFALMGAYAAGSSRHLKTSIYVLTLVIAVSASIPLQVAMFWYIRNYRRNHQHDEGRIRRRRTRGLDSPDQEKDEELEYLMLLGVLVASVTYQSGLRPPGGLWEEGNAAGNPILHDVNKRRYDIFLYSNSTSFMASGMAIVMLLPFTLSNLEWRFLPSQRRNRKWPLWPVHTAILLDMLGLLVAYAAGSTRTWKSSRNVIFILLPVLAYIALYAAIVAIYIYICNKNRTSSQLPTTQADQQTTNA
;
A
#
# COMPACT_ATOMS: atom_id res chain seq x y z
N MET A 1 -76.25 44.93 51.88
CA MET A 1 -76.83 45.14 50.55
C MET A 1 -76.83 43.80 49.83
N GLN A 2 -78.03 43.27 49.57
CA GLN A 2 -78.30 42.02 48.86
C GLN A 2 -77.98 42.16 47.36
N CYS A 3 -77.47 41.08 46.75
CA CYS A 3 -78.16 40.34 45.69
C CYS A 3 -77.27 39.15 45.28
N LYS A 4 -77.67 37.90 45.58
CA LYS A 4 -78.55 37.00 44.78
C LYS A 4 -77.76 36.39 43.60
N ASP A 5 -77.65 35.08 43.37
CA ASP A 5 -78.43 33.92 43.81
C ASP A 5 -77.56 32.65 43.85
N LEU A 6 -77.80 31.78 44.85
CA LEU A 6 -77.50 30.34 44.85
C LEU A 6 -78.61 29.62 44.04
N PRO A 7 -78.47 28.36 43.55
CA PRO A 7 -78.12 27.24 44.44
C PRO A 7 -77.44 26.00 43.81
N ALA A 8 -76.79 25.23 44.70
CA ALA A 8 -77.04 23.78 44.94
C ALA A 8 -77.16 22.86 43.71
N SER A 9 -76.59 21.66 43.66
CA SER A 9 -75.95 20.82 44.66
C SER A 9 -75.75 19.47 43.97
N LYS A 10 -74.84 18.67 44.55
CA LYS A 10 -74.75 17.23 44.46
C LYS A 10 -74.10 16.59 43.22
N ILE A 11 -72.87 16.13 43.52
CA ILE A 11 -72.36 14.77 43.28
C ILE A 11 -71.99 14.46 41.83
N MET A 12 -70.70 14.61 41.53
CA MET A 12 -69.93 13.49 40.98
C MET A 12 -68.46 13.66 41.39
N GLN A 13 -68.00 12.77 42.27
CA GLN A 13 -66.58 12.51 42.48
C GLN A 13 -65.97 11.93 41.19
N HIS A 14 -64.65 12.09 41.05
CA HIS A 14 -63.78 11.57 39.99
C HIS A 14 -63.82 12.24 38.61
N ILE A 15 -62.97 13.25 38.42
CA ILE A 15 -62.35 13.53 37.12
C ILE A 15 -60.84 13.71 37.32
N PRO A 16 -59.98 12.93 36.64
CA PRO A 16 -58.53 13.05 36.78
C PRO A 16 -58.00 14.32 36.13
N SER A 17 -56.98 14.90 36.74
CA SER A 17 -56.22 16.05 36.24
C SER A 17 -55.77 15.86 34.78
N PRO A 18 -55.82 16.91 33.94
CA PRO A 18 -55.39 16.83 32.55
C PRO A 18 -53.89 16.50 32.47
N PRO A 19 -53.45 15.70 31.49
CA PRO A 19 -52.04 15.37 31.33
C PRO A 19 -51.24 16.65 31.06
N ARG A 20 -50.14 16.83 31.81
CA ARG A 20 -49.12 17.83 31.46
C ARG A 20 -48.72 17.64 30.00
N PRO A 21 -48.52 18.72 29.22
CA PRO A 21 -47.94 18.59 27.90
C PRO A 21 -46.61 17.83 28.05
N PRO A 22 -46.30 16.88 27.15
CA PRO A 22 -45.02 16.19 27.21
C PRO A 22 -43.93 17.25 27.20
N GLN A 23 -43.10 17.26 28.25
CA GLN A 23 -41.81 17.92 28.17
C GLN A 23 -41.18 17.41 26.88
N ALA A 24 -40.97 18.33 25.93
CA ALA A 24 -40.15 18.03 24.78
C ALA A 24 -38.84 17.52 25.35
N ASN A 25 -38.64 16.20 25.31
CA ASN A 25 -37.32 15.63 25.36
C ASN A 25 -36.55 16.47 24.34
N GLN A 26 -35.58 17.25 24.82
CA GLN A 26 -34.51 17.74 23.98
C GLN A 26 -33.80 16.47 23.49
N MET A 27 -34.38 15.88 22.46
CA MET A 27 -33.72 14.93 21.60
C MET A 27 -32.65 15.78 20.98
N ALA A 28 -31.44 15.72 21.57
CA ALA A 28 -30.27 16.40 21.07
C ALA A 28 -30.22 16.08 19.57
N THR A 29 -30.57 17.07 18.75
CA THR A 29 -30.41 16.97 17.32
C THR A 29 -28.94 16.68 17.10
N PRO A 30 -28.55 15.55 16.51
CA PRO A 30 -27.16 15.33 16.20
C PRO A 30 -26.72 16.50 15.32
N ASN A 31 -25.70 17.21 15.77
CA ASN A 31 -25.17 18.38 15.07
C ASN A 31 -24.84 17.94 13.63
N ILE A 32 -25.47 18.52 12.61
CA ILE A 32 -25.30 18.02 11.22
C ILE A 32 -23.85 18.17 10.74
N ASP A 33 -23.10 19.11 11.33
CA ASP A 33 -21.64 19.22 11.19
C ASP A 33 -20.93 17.91 11.60
N SER A 34 -21.39 17.25 12.68
CA SER A 34 -20.83 15.97 13.13
C SER A 34 -21.07 14.84 12.13
N ILE A 35 -22.21 14.82 11.43
CA ILE A 35 -22.52 13.81 10.39
C ILE A 35 -21.67 14.02 9.14
N SER A 36 -21.33 15.28 8.81
CA SER A 36 -20.50 15.62 7.65
C SER A 36 -19.01 15.35 7.87
N ASP A 37 -18.52 15.54 9.11
CA ASP A 37 -17.21 15.08 9.55
C ASP A 37 -17.17 13.55 9.47
N THR A 38 -18.25 12.86 9.86
CA THR A 38 -18.32 11.39 9.87
C THR A 38 -17.99 10.75 8.51
N LYS A 39 -18.46 11.27 7.36
CA LYS A 39 -18.18 10.68 6.03
C LYS A 39 -16.73 10.81 5.56
N LEU A 40 -16.09 11.95 5.83
CA LEU A 40 -14.69 12.18 5.44
C LEU A 40 -13.76 11.34 6.32
N TYR A 41 -14.09 11.21 7.60
CA TYR A 41 -13.43 10.30 8.52
C TYR A 41 -13.71 8.82 8.20
N GLU A 42 -14.90 8.47 7.71
CA GLU A 42 -15.23 7.11 7.27
C GLU A 42 -14.38 6.63 6.09
N LEU A 43 -13.80 7.54 5.30
CA LEU A 43 -12.94 7.28 4.15
C LEU A 43 -11.45 7.60 4.42
N LYS A 44 -11.06 7.73 5.68
CA LYS A 44 -9.71 8.13 6.10
C LYS A 44 -8.62 7.20 5.55
N GLU A 45 -8.85 5.89 5.53
CA GLU A 45 -7.90 4.89 5.01
C GLU A 45 -7.56 5.10 3.55
N GLN A 46 -8.60 5.23 2.72
CA GLN A 46 -8.44 5.34 1.29
C GLN A 46 -7.92 6.73 0.91
N LEU A 47 -8.27 7.75 1.69
CA LEU A 47 -7.73 9.09 1.50
C LEU A 47 -6.24 9.16 1.87
N LEU A 48 -5.83 8.51 2.95
CA LEU A 48 -4.42 8.39 3.31
C LEU A 48 -3.67 7.61 2.22
N LEU A 49 -4.24 6.52 1.72
CA LEU A 49 -3.65 5.78 0.60
C LEU A 49 -3.51 6.65 -0.65
N LEU A 50 -4.56 7.38 -1.04
CA LEU A 50 -4.55 8.29 -2.19
C LEU A 50 -3.45 9.34 -2.05
N THR A 51 -3.45 10.09 -0.96
CA THR A 51 -2.50 11.19 -0.77
C THR A 51 -1.07 10.70 -0.61
N THR A 52 -0.85 9.56 0.04
CA THR A 52 0.50 9.00 0.11
C THR A 52 0.97 8.52 -1.26
N LEU A 53 0.09 7.89 -2.07
CA LEU A 53 0.42 7.45 -3.44
C LEU A 53 0.62 8.64 -4.40
N VAL A 54 -0.10 9.75 -4.20
CA VAL A 54 0.15 11.01 -4.93
C VAL A 54 1.49 11.61 -4.52
N ALA A 55 1.83 11.63 -3.23
CA ALA A 55 3.15 12.04 -2.75
C ALA A 55 4.28 11.18 -3.36
N THR A 56 4.08 9.86 -3.48
CA THR A 56 5.12 8.98 -4.06
C THR A 56 5.37 9.28 -5.53
N VAL A 57 4.32 9.39 -6.35
CA VAL A 57 4.49 9.65 -7.78
C VAL A 57 4.99 11.06 -8.06
N THR A 58 4.57 12.05 -7.28
CA THR A 58 5.07 13.44 -7.40
C THR A 58 6.51 13.57 -6.96
N TYR A 59 6.93 12.86 -5.90
CA TYR A 59 8.33 12.80 -5.50
C TYR A 59 9.21 12.21 -6.60
N VAL A 60 8.86 11.03 -7.14
CA VAL A 60 9.66 10.36 -8.18
C VAL A 60 9.76 11.20 -9.46
N THR A 61 8.65 11.80 -9.89
CA THR A 61 8.60 12.65 -11.10
C THR A 61 9.24 14.03 -10.89
N GLY A 62 9.28 14.55 -9.67
CA GLY A 62 10.00 15.79 -9.36
C GLY A 62 11.52 15.62 -9.29
N LEU A 63 12.02 14.39 -9.06
CA LEU A 63 13.45 14.07 -9.14
C LEU A 63 13.92 13.78 -10.58
N ASN A 64 13.01 13.31 -11.43
CA ASN A 64 13.25 12.99 -12.84
C ASN A 64 12.21 13.69 -13.70
N LEU A 65 12.51 14.94 -14.07
CA LEU A 65 11.56 15.79 -14.78
C LEU A 65 11.23 15.25 -16.18
N PRO A 66 10.01 15.50 -16.68
CA PRO A 66 9.62 15.15 -18.03
C PRO A 66 10.52 15.86 -19.06
N GLY A 67 10.77 15.20 -20.18
CA GLY A 67 11.74 15.63 -21.20
C GLY A 67 13.18 15.17 -20.93
N GLY A 68 13.45 14.51 -19.80
CA GLY A 68 14.79 13.99 -19.52
C GLY A 68 15.82 15.06 -19.16
N ALA A 69 17.08 14.66 -19.22
CA ALA A 69 18.23 15.41 -18.72
C ALA A 69 19.34 15.46 -19.77
N TRP A 70 20.03 16.60 -19.87
CA TRP A 70 21.17 16.75 -20.77
C TRP A 70 22.30 15.78 -20.42
N GLN A 71 22.86 15.09 -21.41
CA GLN A 71 24.00 14.17 -21.20
C GLN A 71 25.35 14.81 -21.51
N MET A 72 25.44 15.98 -22.15
CA MET A 72 26.74 16.58 -22.51
C MET A 72 26.80 18.06 -22.13
N GLN A 73 28.00 18.51 -21.74
CA GLN A 73 28.33 19.93 -21.56
C GLN A 73 28.83 20.49 -22.90
N GLN A 74 28.24 21.58 -23.39
CA GLN A 74 28.76 22.28 -24.58
C GLN A 74 30.12 22.92 -24.28
N ALA A 75 31.07 22.80 -25.21
CA ALA A 75 32.48 23.19 -25.04
C ALA A 75 32.71 24.67 -24.65
N ASP A 76 31.75 25.55 -24.97
CA ASP A 76 31.91 27.00 -24.86
C ASP A 76 31.55 27.55 -23.47
N GLY A 77 31.25 26.70 -22.48
CA GLY A 77 30.96 27.09 -21.09
C GLY A 77 29.63 27.83 -20.87
N HIS A 78 28.94 28.25 -21.94
CA HIS A 78 27.64 28.94 -21.92
C HIS A 78 26.44 28.04 -22.21
N GLY A 79 26.66 26.77 -22.55
CA GLY A 79 25.61 25.78 -22.82
C GLY A 79 24.99 25.16 -21.55
N PRO A 80 23.86 24.43 -21.70
CA PRO A 80 23.17 23.81 -20.57
C PRO A 80 24.06 22.79 -19.85
N LEU A 81 23.93 22.74 -18.51
CA LEU A 81 24.80 21.91 -17.68
C LEU A 81 24.43 20.44 -17.80
N ALA A 82 25.41 19.53 -17.77
CA ALA A 82 25.11 18.10 -17.74
C ALA A 82 24.13 17.76 -16.58
N GLY A 83 23.14 16.96 -16.91
CA GLY A 83 21.99 16.63 -16.09
C GLY A 83 20.83 17.62 -16.25
N ASP A 84 21.04 18.90 -16.55
CA ASP A 84 19.96 19.92 -16.55
C ASP A 84 18.68 19.46 -17.26
N PRO A 85 17.49 19.67 -16.65
CA PRO A 85 16.26 19.17 -17.23
C PRO A 85 16.03 19.86 -18.56
N ILE A 86 15.94 19.07 -19.64
CA ILE A 86 15.90 19.59 -21.02
C ILE A 86 14.70 20.52 -21.21
N LEU A 87 13.56 20.17 -20.60
CA LEU A 87 12.33 20.95 -20.65
C LEU A 87 12.52 22.39 -20.13
N ARG A 88 13.44 22.63 -19.20
CA ARG A 88 13.73 23.97 -18.67
C ARG A 88 14.33 24.88 -19.74
N ASP A 89 15.20 24.34 -20.58
CA ASP A 89 15.98 25.13 -21.52
C ASP A 89 15.21 25.31 -22.85
N ILE A 90 14.41 24.31 -23.25
CA ILE A 90 13.60 24.36 -24.48
C ILE A 90 12.23 25.02 -24.26
N HIS A 91 11.55 24.68 -23.16
CA HIS A 91 10.18 25.13 -22.88
C HIS A 91 10.04 25.63 -21.44
N TYR A 92 10.74 26.72 -21.11
CA TYR A 92 10.81 27.29 -19.77
C TYR A 92 9.43 27.49 -19.08
N ARG A 93 8.41 27.96 -19.82
CA ARG A 93 7.05 28.15 -19.26
C ARG A 93 6.39 26.82 -18.85
N ARG A 94 6.54 25.77 -19.65
CA ARG A 94 6.01 24.43 -19.35
C ARG A 94 6.77 23.81 -18.18
N TYR A 95 8.09 23.94 -18.16
CA TYR A 95 8.91 23.55 -17.02
C TYR A 95 8.44 24.22 -15.73
N LEU A 96 8.20 25.54 -15.75
CA LEU A 96 7.78 26.29 -14.56
C LEU A 96 6.41 25.84 -14.07
N ALA A 97 5.46 25.64 -14.99
CA ALA A 97 4.13 25.11 -14.67
C ALA A 97 4.22 23.70 -14.08
N PHE A 98 4.96 22.79 -14.71
CA PHE A 98 5.19 21.44 -14.19
C PHE A 98 5.79 21.48 -12.79
N TYR A 99 6.86 22.25 -12.61
CA TYR A 99 7.63 22.34 -11.38
C TYR A 99 6.80 22.84 -10.19
N TYR A 100 6.06 23.95 -10.35
CA TYR A 100 5.23 24.48 -9.27
C TYR A 100 4.02 23.61 -8.98
N CYS A 101 3.33 23.09 -10.01
CA CYS A 101 2.17 22.23 -9.83
C CYS A 101 2.56 20.90 -9.16
N ASN A 102 3.66 20.28 -9.59
CA ASN A 102 4.17 19.04 -9.01
C ASN A 102 4.65 19.22 -7.56
N GLY A 103 5.42 20.28 -7.29
CA GLY A 103 5.88 20.59 -5.93
C GLY A 103 4.73 20.94 -4.99
N THR A 104 3.70 21.63 -5.49
CA THR A 104 2.48 21.93 -4.73
C THR A 104 1.73 20.63 -4.40
N ALA A 105 1.53 19.74 -5.38
CA ALA A 105 0.89 18.44 -5.17
C ALA A 105 1.65 17.58 -4.13
N LEU A 106 2.99 17.52 -4.22
CA LEU A 106 3.78 16.83 -3.20
C LEU A 106 3.57 17.43 -1.81
N ALA A 107 3.66 18.76 -1.69
CA ALA A 107 3.50 19.45 -0.42
C ALA A 107 2.09 19.28 0.18
N SER A 108 1.05 19.44 -0.64
CA SER A 108 -0.34 19.24 -0.23
C SER A 108 -0.60 17.81 0.19
N SER A 109 -0.11 16.82 -0.55
CA SER A 109 -0.24 15.41 -0.20
C SER A 109 0.41 15.11 1.16
N VAL A 110 1.64 15.59 1.42
CA VAL A 110 2.30 15.41 2.72
C VAL A 110 1.53 16.11 3.85
N VAL A 111 1.01 17.32 3.62
CA VAL A 111 0.17 18.03 4.60
C VAL A 111 -1.09 17.24 4.91
N VAL A 112 -1.76 16.68 3.90
CA VAL A 112 -2.94 15.82 4.12
C VAL A 112 -2.56 14.59 4.94
N CYS A 113 -1.45 13.90 4.62
CA CYS A 113 -0.97 12.78 5.43
C CYS A 113 -0.76 13.19 6.90
N LEU A 114 -0.14 14.34 7.15
CA LEU A 114 0.10 14.85 8.50
C LEU A 114 -1.20 15.23 9.23
N ILE A 115 -2.16 15.86 8.55
CA ILE A 115 -3.48 16.18 9.13
C ILE A 115 -4.24 14.90 9.48
N LEU A 116 -4.23 13.89 8.60
CA LEU A 116 -4.93 12.62 8.82
C LEU A 116 -4.29 11.77 9.93
N VAL A 117 -2.96 11.78 10.03
CA VAL A 117 -2.22 10.92 10.98
C VAL A 117 -2.00 11.59 12.34
N MET A 118 -1.66 12.88 12.38
CA MET A 118 -1.22 13.54 13.62
C MET A 118 -2.33 14.32 14.34
N LEU A 119 -3.45 14.61 13.67
CA LEU A 119 -4.44 15.52 14.20
C LEU A 119 -5.66 14.81 14.81
N ARG A 120 -6.05 15.25 16.01
CA ARG A 120 -7.13 14.64 16.80
C ARG A 120 -8.52 15.01 16.25
N ARG A 121 -9.41 14.02 16.33
CA ARG A 121 -10.67 13.74 15.60
C ARG A 121 -11.80 14.79 15.64
N ASP A 122 -11.66 15.95 16.28
CA ASP A 122 -12.83 16.66 16.84
C ASP A 122 -12.98 18.16 16.50
N SER A 123 -12.49 18.67 15.36
CA SER A 123 -12.75 20.08 15.00
C SER A 123 -13.22 20.30 13.55
N PRO A 124 -14.31 21.08 13.33
CA PRO A 124 -14.85 21.36 11.99
C PRO A 124 -13.94 22.25 11.13
N ALA A 125 -13.03 23.03 11.73
CA ALA A 125 -12.07 23.83 10.98
C ALA A 125 -11.08 22.96 10.18
N TRP A 126 -10.64 21.85 10.77
CA TRP A 126 -9.67 20.95 10.14
C TRP A 126 -10.25 20.16 8.97
N SER A 127 -11.55 19.86 8.97
CA SER A 127 -12.21 19.21 7.83
C SER A 127 -12.36 20.15 6.63
N VAL A 128 -12.55 21.45 6.86
CA VAL A 128 -12.52 22.49 5.81
C VAL A 128 -11.12 22.61 5.22
N VAL A 129 -10.10 22.75 6.07
CA VAL A 129 -8.69 22.82 5.63
C VAL A 129 -8.32 21.58 4.82
N LEU A 130 -8.67 20.39 5.30
CA LEU A 130 -8.40 19.12 4.61
C LEU A 130 -8.99 19.11 3.19
N ARG A 131 -10.25 19.53 3.01
CA ARG A 131 -10.89 19.57 1.69
C ARG A 131 -10.23 20.58 0.75
N VAL A 132 -9.87 21.77 1.24
CA VAL A 132 -9.19 22.79 0.42
C VAL A 132 -7.83 22.27 -0.04
N VAL A 133 -7.05 21.68 0.88
CA VAL A 133 -5.73 21.13 0.56
C VAL A 133 -5.83 19.97 -0.44
N MET A 134 -6.85 19.11 -0.33
CA MET A 134 -7.08 18.04 -1.30
C MET A 134 -7.48 18.54 -2.70
N VAL A 135 -8.26 19.62 -2.80
CA VAL A 135 -8.58 20.21 -4.12
C VAL A 135 -7.33 20.82 -4.73
N LEU A 136 -6.52 21.50 -3.92
CA LEU A 136 -5.21 22.02 -4.35
C LEU A 136 -4.29 20.90 -4.83
N ASP A 137 -4.29 19.75 -4.15
CA ASP A 137 -3.55 18.55 -4.52
C ASP A 137 -3.95 18.02 -5.89
N LEU A 138 -5.25 17.84 -6.14
CA LEU A 138 -5.78 17.36 -7.42
C LEU A 138 -5.53 18.35 -8.56
N LEU A 139 -5.64 19.65 -8.31
CA LEU A 139 -5.32 20.69 -9.30
C LEU A 139 -3.82 20.72 -9.61
N GLY A 140 -2.97 20.59 -8.59
CA GLY A 140 -1.53 20.46 -8.76
C GLY A 140 -1.16 19.22 -9.59
N LEU A 141 -1.79 18.08 -9.32
CA LEU A 141 -1.55 16.84 -10.04
C LEU A 141 -1.99 16.92 -11.52
N MET A 142 -3.17 17.49 -11.79
CA MET A 142 -3.65 17.71 -13.16
C MET A 142 -2.76 18.72 -13.89
N GLY A 143 -2.38 19.81 -13.23
CA GLY A 143 -1.54 20.86 -13.80
C GLY A 143 -0.14 20.35 -14.15
N SER A 144 0.47 19.53 -13.30
CA SER A 144 1.77 18.93 -13.60
C SER A 144 1.65 17.91 -14.73
N TYR A 145 0.61 17.08 -14.75
CA TYR A 145 0.38 16.15 -15.84
C TYR A 145 0.24 16.88 -17.18
N ALA A 146 -0.59 17.93 -17.24
CA ALA A 146 -0.79 18.69 -18.47
C ALA A 146 0.50 19.37 -18.93
N ALA A 147 1.22 20.03 -18.03
CA ALA A 147 2.46 20.71 -18.36
C ALA A 147 3.58 19.76 -18.80
N GLY A 148 3.63 18.56 -18.22
CA GLY A 148 4.69 17.58 -18.48
C GLY A 148 4.47 16.66 -19.67
N THR A 149 3.22 16.44 -20.09
CA THR A 149 2.87 15.51 -21.19
C THR A 149 2.56 16.21 -22.52
N CYS A 150 2.24 17.51 -22.50
CA CYS A 150 1.98 18.26 -23.71
C CYS A 150 3.28 18.62 -24.43
N HIS A 151 3.71 17.77 -25.38
CA HIS A 151 4.87 18.04 -26.24
C HIS A 151 4.45 18.83 -27.50
N ASP A 152 3.42 18.36 -28.20
CA ASP A 152 2.94 18.94 -29.45
C ASP A 152 1.55 19.58 -29.34
N THR A 153 1.05 20.10 -30.47
CA THR A 153 -0.28 20.72 -30.57
C THR A 153 -1.39 19.69 -30.37
N PHE A 154 -1.22 18.46 -30.88
CA PHE A 154 -2.19 17.37 -30.70
C PHE A 154 -2.38 17.04 -29.22
N ALA A 155 -1.28 16.77 -28.51
CA ALA A 155 -1.28 16.47 -27.08
C ALA A 155 -1.94 17.59 -26.27
N THR A 156 -1.59 18.85 -26.59
CA THR A 156 -2.16 20.03 -25.94
C THR A 156 -3.68 20.11 -26.12
N ILE A 157 -4.18 19.94 -27.35
CA ILE A 157 -5.63 19.99 -27.64
C ILE A 157 -6.37 18.88 -26.87
N TRP A 158 -5.86 17.65 -26.91
CA TRP A 158 -6.48 16.51 -26.24
C TRP A 158 -6.51 16.66 -24.72
N VAL A 159 -5.39 17.07 -24.11
CA VAL A 159 -5.32 17.27 -22.66
C VAL A 159 -6.26 18.38 -22.22
N VAL A 160 -6.30 19.52 -22.93
CA VAL A 160 -7.22 20.62 -22.60
C VAL A 160 -8.67 20.18 -22.76
N ALA A 161 -9.01 19.46 -23.84
CA ALA A 161 -10.36 18.95 -24.06
C ALA A 161 -10.83 18.00 -22.94
N LEU A 162 -9.93 17.14 -22.43
CA LEU A 162 -10.25 16.22 -21.33
C LEU A 162 -10.19 16.89 -19.94
N ALA A 163 -9.33 17.89 -19.74
CA ALA A 163 -9.22 18.61 -18.48
C ALA A 163 -10.37 19.60 -18.25
N PHE A 164 -10.97 20.14 -19.32
CA PHE A 164 -12.03 21.15 -19.21
C PHE A 164 -13.26 20.67 -18.39
N PRO A 165 -13.84 19.47 -18.64
CA PRO A 165 -14.92 18.94 -17.79
C PRO A 165 -14.54 18.83 -16.31
N VAL A 166 -13.29 18.46 -16.01
CA VAL A 166 -12.78 18.32 -14.64
C VAL A 166 -12.72 19.69 -13.95
N LEU A 167 -12.13 20.67 -14.61
CA LEU A 167 -12.02 22.04 -14.09
C LEU A 167 -13.39 22.70 -13.93
N ALA A 168 -14.30 22.49 -14.88
CA ALA A 168 -15.68 22.97 -14.81
C ALA A 168 -16.40 22.36 -13.60
N TYR A 169 -16.24 21.05 -13.37
CA TYR A 169 -16.81 20.38 -12.20
C TYR A 169 -16.25 20.90 -10.88
N ILE A 170 -14.92 21.04 -10.76
CA ILE A 170 -14.26 21.58 -9.56
C ILE A 170 -14.77 23.00 -9.28
N THR A 171 -14.85 23.84 -10.32
CA THR A 171 -15.34 25.22 -10.20
C THR A 171 -16.79 25.25 -9.76
N TYR A 172 -17.66 24.43 -10.36
CA TYR A 172 -19.06 24.28 -9.96
C TYR A 172 -19.17 23.85 -8.50
N ALA A 173 -18.45 22.80 -8.08
CA ALA A 173 -18.47 22.30 -6.71
C ALA A 173 -17.99 23.34 -5.69
N PHE A 174 -16.93 24.09 -6.03
CA PHE A 174 -16.37 25.15 -5.18
C PHE A 174 -17.31 26.36 -5.07
N VAL A 175 -17.91 26.80 -6.18
CA VAL A 175 -18.90 27.89 -6.19
C VAL A 175 -20.17 27.49 -5.42
N CYS A 176 -20.68 26.28 -5.62
CA CYS A 176 -21.79 25.76 -4.81
C CYS A 176 -21.43 25.64 -3.32
N TYR A 177 -20.17 25.39 -2.99
CA TYR A 177 -19.69 25.36 -1.60
C TYR A 177 -19.65 26.76 -0.97
N LEU A 178 -19.21 27.80 -1.70
CA LEU A 178 -19.16 29.19 -1.20
C LEU A 178 -20.51 29.92 -1.23
N CYS A 179 -21.35 29.67 -2.23
CA CYS A 179 -22.51 30.52 -2.52
C CYS A 179 -23.85 30.01 -1.97
N LEU A 180 -23.98 28.73 -1.59
CA LEU A 180 -25.26 28.19 -1.10
C LEU A 180 -25.27 28.08 0.43
N PRO A 181 -26.17 28.78 1.15
CA PRO A 181 -26.46 28.49 2.54
C PRO A 181 -26.96 27.05 2.64
N LEU A 182 -26.48 26.29 3.62
CA LEU A 182 -26.92 24.91 3.89
C LEU A 182 -28.45 24.81 3.82
N ARG A 183 -28.98 24.26 2.72
CA ARG A 183 -30.40 23.94 2.64
C ARG A 183 -30.65 22.74 3.54
N ARG A 184 -31.39 23.00 4.62
CA ARG A 184 -31.87 22.02 5.60
C ARG A 184 -32.77 21.00 4.89
N ASP A 185 -32.25 19.81 4.62
CA ASP A 185 -33.04 18.70 4.12
C ASP A 185 -33.35 17.72 5.26
N ASN A 186 -34.63 17.40 5.41
CA ASN A 186 -35.13 16.43 6.37
C ASN A 186 -34.64 15.03 5.97
N HIS A 187 -33.75 14.45 6.78
CA HIS A 187 -33.32 13.06 6.64
C HIS A 187 -34.47 12.11 6.93
N THR A 188 -34.89 11.32 5.95
CA THR A 188 -35.54 10.03 6.20
C THR A 188 -34.46 8.99 6.52
N PRO A 189 -34.59 8.20 7.60
CA PRO A 189 -33.56 7.25 8.01
C PRO A 189 -33.40 6.16 6.96
N ARG A 190 -32.22 6.10 6.33
CA ARG A 190 -31.85 5.09 5.34
C ARG A 190 -31.63 3.75 6.04
N ASN A 191 -32.20 2.68 5.48
CA ASN A 191 -32.10 1.32 5.98
C ASN A 191 -30.62 0.88 6.15
N THR A 192 -30.21 0.52 7.37
CA THR A 192 -28.79 0.36 7.78
C THR A 192 -28.01 -0.66 6.94
N ASN A 193 -28.69 -1.72 6.46
CA ASN A 193 -28.07 -2.74 5.60
C ASN A 193 -27.68 -2.23 4.20
N THR A 194 -28.35 -1.20 3.68
CA THR A 194 -28.02 -0.60 2.37
C THR A 194 -26.80 0.31 2.42
N GLY A 195 -26.57 0.98 3.57
CA GLY A 195 -25.42 1.89 3.74
C GLY A 195 -24.08 1.16 3.77
N TYR A 196 -23.98 0.02 4.46
CA TYR A 196 -22.73 -0.76 4.52
C TYR A 196 -22.28 -1.30 3.16
N GLN A 197 -23.22 -1.78 2.33
CA GLN A 197 -22.91 -2.29 0.98
C GLN A 197 -22.52 -1.17 0.00
N GLU A 198 -23.01 0.05 0.23
CA GLU A 198 -22.65 1.22 -0.57
C GLU A 198 -21.27 1.75 -0.20
N LYS A 199 -20.93 1.76 1.09
CA LYS A 199 -19.60 2.09 1.61
C LYS A 199 -18.52 1.21 0.98
N GLU A 200 -18.66 -0.12 1.08
CA GLU A 200 -17.70 -1.10 0.52
C GLU A 200 -17.42 -0.84 -0.98
N LYS A 201 -18.44 -0.47 -1.76
CA LYS A 201 -18.28 -0.14 -3.18
C LYS A 201 -17.51 1.16 -3.39
N ILE A 202 -17.77 2.19 -2.58
CA ILE A 202 -17.06 3.47 -2.66
C ILE A 202 -15.57 3.28 -2.35
N GLU A 203 -15.25 2.49 -1.33
CA GLU A 203 -13.87 2.20 -0.94
C GLU A 203 -13.11 1.48 -2.07
N VAL A 204 -13.73 0.47 -2.68
CA VAL A 204 -13.21 -0.27 -3.84
C VAL A 204 -12.99 0.63 -5.05
N LEU A 205 -13.98 1.48 -5.39
CA LEU A 205 -13.87 2.37 -6.55
C LEU A 205 -12.77 3.42 -6.34
N MET A 206 -12.65 3.96 -5.13
CA MET A 206 -11.61 4.93 -4.79
C MET A 206 -10.22 4.29 -4.83
N LEU A 207 -10.06 3.07 -4.31
CA LEU A 207 -8.82 2.30 -4.40
C LEU A 207 -8.39 2.14 -5.86
N LEU A 208 -9.31 1.70 -6.72
CA LEU A 208 -8.99 1.43 -8.11
C LEU A 208 -8.70 2.70 -8.91
N ALA A 209 -9.45 3.77 -8.68
CA ALA A 209 -9.17 5.07 -9.28
C ALA A 209 -7.81 5.62 -8.84
N THR A 210 -7.46 5.46 -7.55
CA THR A 210 -6.16 5.86 -7.00
C THR A 210 -5.00 5.14 -7.70
N PHE A 211 -5.10 3.82 -7.90
CA PHE A 211 -4.09 3.08 -8.67
C PHE A 211 -4.06 3.50 -10.14
N ALA A 212 -5.21 3.68 -10.78
CA ALA A 212 -5.26 4.08 -12.18
C ALA A 212 -4.68 5.48 -12.41
N VAL A 213 -4.97 6.46 -11.54
CA VAL A 213 -4.35 7.81 -11.57
C VAL A 213 -2.83 7.70 -11.49
N THR A 214 -2.30 6.91 -10.57
CA THR A 214 -0.84 6.87 -10.34
C THR A 214 -0.07 6.14 -11.42
N ILE A 215 -0.62 5.05 -11.94
CA ILE A 215 -0.05 4.33 -13.10
C ILE A 215 -0.03 5.25 -14.33
N SER A 216 -1.17 5.88 -14.64
CA SER A 216 -1.29 6.73 -15.82
C SER A 216 -0.52 8.05 -15.70
N TYR A 217 -0.41 8.63 -14.49
CA TYR A 217 0.41 9.80 -14.20
C TYR A 217 1.89 9.51 -14.43
N ALA A 218 2.42 8.45 -13.81
CA ALA A 218 3.84 8.09 -13.93
C ALA A 218 4.24 7.77 -15.38
N ALA A 219 3.38 7.06 -16.11
CA ALA A 219 3.64 6.66 -17.49
C ALA A 219 3.38 7.77 -18.52
N GLY A 220 2.47 8.71 -18.23
CA GLY A 220 2.28 9.87 -19.10
C GLY A 220 3.53 10.75 -19.12
N LEU A 221 4.13 10.97 -17.95
CA LEU A 221 5.34 11.79 -17.79
C LEU A 221 6.63 11.07 -18.21
N ASN A 222 6.59 9.75 -18.37
CA ASN A 222 7.70 8.93 -18.84
C ASN A 222 7.19 8.01 -19.96
N PRO A 223 7.07 8.53 -21.20
CA PRO A 223 6.56 7.76 -22.31
C PRO A 223 7.47 6.54 -22.60
N PRO A 224 6.96 5.51 -23.28
CA PRO A 224 7.73 4.29 -23.54
C PRO A 224 8.96 4.62 -24.39
N GLY A 225 10.16 4.26 -23.95
CA GLY A 225 11.41 4.73 -24.58
C GLY A 225 12.06 5.93 -23.93
N GLY A 226 11.34 6.68 -23.09
CA GLY A 226 11.85 7.92 -22.53
C GLY A 226 12.00 9.01 -23.60
N PHE A 227 12.98 9.89 -23.37
CA PHE A 227 13.19 11.11 -24.15
C PHE A 227 14.58 11.11 -24.79
N TRP A 228 14.70 11.82 -25.91
CA TRP A 228 16.00 12.12 -26.49
C TRP A 228 16.82 13.03 -25.57
N THR A 229 18.08 12.66 -25.33
CA THR A 229 18.99 13.39 -24.45
C THR A 229 19.88 14.40 -25.20
N SER A 230 19.83 14.40 -26.52
CA SER A 230 20.57 15.29 -27.41
C SER A 230 19.77 15.58 -28.67
N THR A 231 20.16 16.62 -29.42
CA THR A 231 19.53 16.97 -30.70
C THR A 231 20.36 16.37 -31.83
N GLY A 232 19.78 15.45 -32.58
CA GLY A 232 20.46 14.76 -33.69
C GLY A 232 20.20 15.46 -35.02
N HIS A 233 21.25 15.62 -35.84
CA HIS A 233 21.15 16.03 -37.23
C HIS A 233 21.72 14.95 -38.14
N LYS A 234 21.07 14.69 -39.27
CA LYS A 234 21.56 13.79 -40.32
C LYS A 234 21.50 14.51 -41.66
N ASP A 235 22.63 14.59 -42.36
CA ASP A 235 22.77 15.24 -43.66
C ASP A 235 22.20 16.68 -43.70
N GLY A 236 22.41 17.44 -42.60
CA GLY A 236 21.90 18.81 -42.45
C GLY A 236 20.41 18.94 -42.13
N ARG A 237 19.65 17.84 -42.06
CA ARG A 237 18.25 17.84 -41.58
C ARG A 237 18.18 17.44 -40.10
N LEU A 238 17.27 18.08 -39.37
CA LEU A 238 16.94 17.72 -37.99
C LEU A 238 16.36 16.29 -37.97
N LEU A 239 17.04 15.39 -37.27
CA LEU A 239 16.62 13.99 -37.13
C LEU A 239 15.68 13.82 -35.93
N HIS A 240 16.05 14.37 -34.78
CA HIS A 240 15.26 14.39 -33.55
C HIS A 240 15.68 15.57 -32.67
N LEU A 241 14.75 16.09 -31.87
CA LEU A 241 15.00 17.17 -30.93
C LEU A 241 15.19 16.63 -29.51
N ALA A 242 16.11 17.23 -28.76
CA ALA A 242 16.27 16.90 -27.35
C ALA A 242 14.95 17.11 -26.59
N GLY A 243 14.58 16.18 -25.72
CA GLY A 243 13.37 16.25 -24.92
C GLY A 243 12.09 15.74 -25.60
N ASP A 244 12.15 15.41 -26.89
CA ASP A 244 11.04 14.74 -27.57
C ASP A 244 11.00 13.23 -27.21
N PRO A 245 9.80 12.62 -27.11
CA PRO A 245 9.67 11.19 -26.85
C PRO A 245 10.26 10.32 -27.96
N ILE A 246 11.11 9.34 -27.61
CA ILE A 246 11.77 8.47 -28.61
C ILE A 246 10.76 7.65 -29.44
N MET A 247 9.63 7.28 -28.82
CA MET A 247 8.57 6.53 -29.50
C MET A 247 7.78 7.38 -30.50
N GLU A 248 7.79 8.70 -30.36
CA GLU A 248 7.13 9.61 -31.29
C GLU A 248 7.79 9.54 -32.68
N ASP A 249 9.12 9.62 -32.72
CA ASP A 249 9.90 9.55 -33.97
C ASP A 249 9.87 8.17 -34.62
N SER A 250 10.01 7.11 -33.81
CA SER A 250 10.06 5.73 -34.32
C SER A 250 8.67 5.18 -34.69
N ALA A 251 7.61 5.59 -34.00
CA ALA A 251 6.27 5.02 -34.16
C ALA A 251 5.13 5.98 -33.76
N LEU A 252 5.03 7.14 -34.41
CA LEU A 252 4.03 8.19 -34.14
C LEU A 252 2.59 7.69 -33.91
N ARG A 253 2.08 6.80 -34.78
CA ARG A 253 0.70 6.25 -34.65
C ARG A 253 0.50 5.51 -33.33
N ARG A 254 1.50 4.77 -32.86
CA ARG A 254 1.46 4.03 -31.59
C ARG A 254 1.62 4.98 -30.41
N TYR A 255 2.56 5.92 -30.51
CA TYR A 255 2.73 6.95 -29.49
C TYR A 255 1.43 7.74 -29.25
N ARG A 256 0.75 8.18 -30.31
CA ARG A 256 -0.55 8.86 -30.19
C ARG A 256 -1.64 7.98 -29.58
N ALA A 257 -1.70 6.70 -29.94
CA ALA A 257 -2.64 5.75 -29.34
C ALA A 257 -2.36 5.55 -27.83
N PHE A 258 -1.07 5.35 -27.47
CA PHE A 258 -0.62 5.29 -26.08
C PHE A 258 -1.05 6.54 -25.31
N PHE A 259 -0.74 7.72 -25.85
CA PHE A 259 -1.02 9.01 -25.23
C PHE A 259 -2.52 9.21 -24.97
N VAL A 260 -3.37 8.97 -25.97
CA VAL A 260 -4.82 9.13 -25.84
C VAL A 260 -5.39 8.14 -24.81
N CYS A 261 -5.03 6.86 -24.90
CA CYS A 261 -5.50 5.85 -23.97
C CYS A 261 -5.02 6.11 -22.52
N ASN A 262 -3.78 6.55 -22.34
CA ASN A 262 -3.22 6.85 -21.03
C ASN A 262 -3.84 8.11 -20.41
N THR A 263 -4.01 9.18 -21.20
CA THR A 263 -4.62 10.44 -20.74
C THR A 263 -6.09 10.26 -20.39
N THR A 264 -6.84 9.50 -21.19
CA THR A 264 -8.23 9.16 -20.88
C THR A 264 -8.34 8.35 -19.59
N ALA A 265 -7.42 7.40 -19.35
CA ALA A 265 -7.36 6.68 -18.08
C ALA A 265 -7.07 7.59 -16.89
N PHE A 266 -6.12 8.52 -17.02
CA PHE A 266 -5.79 9.49 -15.98
C PHE A 266 -6.98 10.38 -15.62
N VAL A 267 -7.59 11.02 -16.63
CA VAL A 267 -8.70 11.95 -16.44
C VAL A 267 -9.96 11.25 -15.93
N ALA A 268 -10.31 10.08 -16.47
CA ALA A 268 -11.45 9.30 -15.98
C ALA A 268 -11.27 8.92 -14.50
N SER A 269 -10.05 8.57 -14.10
CA SER A 269 -9.74 8.20 -12.71
C SER A 269 -9.80 9.40 -11.76
N LEU A 270 -9.36 10.59 -12.21
CA LEU A 270 -9.54 11.83 -11.44
C LEU A 270 -11.00 12.22 -11.29
N LEU A 271 -11.81 12.08 -12.35
CA LEU A 271 -13.26 12.30 -12.28
C LEU A 271 -13.92 11.36 -11.28
N ILE A 272 -13.50 10.10 -11.21
CA ILE A 272 -14.00 9.16 -10.19
C ILE A 272 -13.67 9.68 -8.79
N ILE A 273 -12.43 10.06 -8.51
CA ILE A 273 -12.02 10.56 -7.18
C ILE A 273 -12.83 11.81 -6.79
N LEU A 274 -12.97 12.77 -7.71
CA LEU A 274 -13.76 13.98 -7.50
C LEU A 274 -15.24 13.69 -7.27
N LEU A 275 -15.82 12.80 -8.06
CA LEU A 275 -17.22 12.38 -7.90
C LEU A 275 -17.43 11.64 -6.59
N LEU A 276 -16.46 10.87 -6.10
CA LEU A 276 -16.56 10.16 -4.82
C LEU A 276 -16.40 11.10 -3.61
N LEU A 277 -15.65 12.19 -3.75
CA LEU A 277 -15.36 13.15 -2.69
C LEU A 277 -16.45 14.24 -2.48
N ASP A 278 -17.28 14.53 -3.49
CA ASP A 278 -18.30 15.59 -3.39
C ASP A 278 -19.49 15.24 -2.46
N LYS A 279 -19.88 16.24 -1.65
CA LYS A 279 -20.93 16.23 -0.63
C LYS A 279 -22.34 16.48 -1.17
N ASN A 280 -22.49 17.31 -2.22
CA ASN A 280 -23.80 17.84 -2.65
C ASN A 280 -24.47 16.99 -3.75
N LEU A 281 -23.70 16.13 -4.42
CA LEU A 281 -24.19 15.22 -5.46
C LEU A 281 -24.75 13.90 -4.88
N SER A 282 -25.44 13.98 -3.74
CA SER A 282 -25.99 12.84 -2.99
C SER A 282 -27.49 12.58 -3.27
N ARG A 283 -28.14 13.40 -4.10
CA ARG A 283 -29.61 13.35 -4.29
C ARG A 283 -30.09 12.41 -5.41
N THR A 284 -29.21 11.98 -6.32
CA THR A 284 -29.55 11.15 -7.50
C THR A 284 -28.63 9.93 -7.64
N ILE A 285 -28.73 9.03 -6.66
CA ILE A 285 -27.79 7.91 -6.45
C ILE A 285 -27.85 6.82 -7.54
N SER A 286 -28.96 6.67 -8.29
CA SER A 286 -29.07 5.61 -9.31
C SER A 286 -28.21 5.86 -10.56
N ALA A 287 -28.22 7.08 -11.11
CA ALA A 287 -27.46 7.42 -12.32
C ALA A 287 -25.93 7.54 -12.05
N ARG A 288 -25.55 8.01 -10.85
CA ARG A 288 -24.15 8.18 -10.43
C ARG A 288 -23.39 6.87 -10.37
N PHE A 289 -23.98 5.82 -9.78
CA PHE A 289 -23.30 4.52 -9.68
C PHE A 289 -23.03 3.93 -11.07
N VAL A 290 -24.00 4.00 -11.99
CA VAL A 290 -23.81 3.55 -13.37
C VAL A 290 -22.71 4.36 -14.08
N ALA A 291 -22.70 5.69 -13.90
CA ALA A 291 -21.67 6.55 -14.46
C ALA A 291 -20.26 6.24 -13.92
N VAL A 292 -20.10 6.04 -12.60
CA VAL A 292 -18.79 5.75 -11.99
C VAL A 292 -18.28 4.35 -12.39
N TYR A 293 -19.16 3.35 -12.47
CA TYR A 293 -18.79 2.04 -13.04
C TYR A 293 -18.45 2.13 -14.55
N GLY A 294 -19.07 3.05 -15.28
CA GLY A 294 -18.68 3.38 -16.65
C GLY A 294 -17.28 3.98 -16.71
N PHE A 295 -16.99 5.00 -15.91
CA PHE A 295 -15.69 5.66 -15.87
C PHE A 295 -14.55 4.72 -15.45
N ILE A 296 -14.80 3.79 -14.52
CA ILE A 296 -13.76 2.84 -14.11
C ILE A 296 -13.49 1.80 -15.20
N GLY A 297 -14.52 1.39 -15.95
CA GLY A 297 -14.36 0.60 -17.16
C GLY A 297 -13.52 1.33 -18.22
N VAL A 298 -13.82 2.61 -18.46
CA VAL A 298 -13.02 3.48 -19.36
C VAL A 298 -11.58 3.60 -18.87
N ALA A 299 -11.35 3.78 -17.57
CA ALA A 299 -9.99 3.88 -17.02
C ALA A 299 -9.19 2.59 -17.20
N LEU A 300 -9.78 1.43 -16.88
CA LEU A 300 -9.12 0.13 -17.06
C LEU A 300 -8.86 -0.21 -18.54
N LEU A 301 -9.81 0.07 -19.41
CA LEU A 301 -9.64 -0.13 -20.86
C LEU A 301 -8.62 0.84 -21.45
N GLY A 302 -8.58 2.08 -20.95
CA GLY A 302 -7.55 3.05 -21.29
C GLY A 302 -6.16 2.57 -20.88
N LEU A 303 -5.99 2.03 -19.66
CA LEU A 303 -4.73 1.39 -19.25
C LEU A 303 -4.38 0.19 -20.13
N MET A 304 -5.33 -0.68 -20.46
CA MET A 304 -5.09 -1.82 -21.35
C MET A 304 -4.63 -1.37 -22.75
N GLY A 305 -5.31 -0.38 -23.33
CA GLY A 305 -4.98 0.18 -24.65
C GLY A 305 -3.62 0.88 -24.65
N ALA A 306 -3.32 1.64 -23.60
CA ALA A 306 -2.02 2.27 -23.42
C ALA A 306 -0.91 1.23 -23.28
N TYR A 307 -1.11 0.20 -22.46
CA TYR A 307 -0.15 -0.90 -22.32
C TYR A 307 0.12 -1.58 -23.66
N ALA A 308 -0.92 -1.95 -24.41
CA ALA A 308 -0.78 -2.59 -25.71
C ALA A 308 -0.04 -1.70 -26.72
N ALA A 309 -0.37 -0.41 -26.77
CA ALA A 309 0.26 0.55 -27.67
C ALA A 309 1.73 0.84 -27.30
N GLY A 310 2.04 0.95 -26.01
CA GLY A 310 3.36 1.34 -25.51
C GLY A 310 4.35 0.18 -25.38
N SER A 311 3.90 -1.01 -24.98
CA SER A 311 4.77 -2.19 -24.80
C SER A 311 5.09 -2.90 -26.11
N CYS A 312 4.17 -2.88 -27.09
CA CYS A 312 4.35 -3.58 -28.35
C CYS A 312 5.03 -2.68 -29.39
N ARG A 313 6.14 -3.15 -29.96
CA ARG A 313 6.79 -2.50 -31.11
C ARG A 313 6.29 -3.01 -32.46
N GLU A 314 5.67 -4.19 -32.49
CA GLU A 314 5.11 -4.82 -33.70
C GLU A 314 3.60 -5.04 -33.60
N THR A 315 2.94 -5.06 -34.76
CA THR A 315 1.48 -5.24 -34.88
C THR A 315 1.06 -6.60 -34.36
N ASP A 316 1.83 -7.65 -34.67
CA ASP A 316 1.51 -9.01 -34.28
C ASP A 316 1.53 -9.19 -32.77
N ASN A 317 2.50 -8.57 -32.09
CA ASN A 317 2.56 -8.57 -30.63
C ASN A 317 1.39 -7.78 -30.02
N THR A 318 0.98 -6.69 -30.68
CA THR A 318 -0.20 -5.90 -30.27
C THR A 318 -1.48 -6.74 -30.36
N ILE A 319 -1.65 -7.47 -31.46
CA ILE A 319 -2.76 -8.40 -31.67
C ILE A 319 -2.73 -9.50 -30.61
N LYS A 320 -1.56 -10.06 -30.29
CA LYS A 320 -1.42 -11.08 -29.23
C LYS A 320 -1.79 -10.55 -27.85
N VAL A 321 -1.36 -9.34 -27.48
CA VAL A 321 -1.71 -8.74 -26.18
C VAL A 321 -3.22 -8.43 -26.10
N LEU A 322 -3.80 -7.86 -27.16
CA LEU A 322 -5.24 -7.59 -27.24
C LEU A 322 -6.08 -8.87 -27.30
N SER A 323 -5.61 -9.90 -28.02
CA SER A 323 -6.29 -11.20 -28.05
C SER A 323 -6.22 -11.90 -26.70
N LEU A 324 -5.15 -11.71 -25.92
CA LEU A 324 -5.07 -12.15 -24.53
C LEU A 324 -6.12 -11.44 -23.66
N ALA A 325 -6.37 -10.15 -23.90
CA ALA A 325 -7.40 -9.39 -23.20
C ALA A 325 -8.84 -9.90 -23.47
N ALA A 326 -9.10 -10.48 -24.64
CA ALA A 326 -10.36 -11.18 -24.93
C ALA A 326 -10.35 -12.65 -24.49
N GLY A 327 -9.21 -13.32 -24.67
CA GLY A 327 -8.99 -14.73 -24.41
C GLY A 327 -9.01 -15.07 -22.93
N VAL A 328 -8.45 -14.24 -22.05
CA VAL A 328 -8.45 -14.50 -20.60
C VAL A 328 -9.87 -14.49 -20.02
N PRO A 329 -10.74 -13.48 -20.28
CA PRO A 329 -12.15 -13.54 -19.90
C PRO A 329 -12.89 -14.74 -20.49
N ILE A 330 -12.68 -15.05 -21.78
CA ILE A 330 -13.29 -16.22 -22.43
C ILE A 330 -12.82 -17.52 -21.77
N CYS A 331 -11.53 -17.66 -21.46
CA CYS A 331 -10.97 -18.81 -20.75
C CYS A 331 -11.50 -18.91 -19.32
N VAL A 332 -11.73 -17.80 -18.62
CA VAL A 332 -12.35 -17.81 -17.28
C VAL A 332 -13.82 -18.22 -17.37
N ILE A 333 -14.57 -17.73 -18.37
CA ILE A 333 -15.98 -18.09 -18.63
C ILE A 333 -16.08 -19.56 -19.09
N LEU A 334 -15.16 -19.99 -19.97
CA LEU A 334 -15.02 -21.36 -20.44
C LEU A 334 -14.59 -22.27 -19.29
N GLN A 335 -13.70 -21.84 -18.39
CA GLN A 335 -13.32 -22.59 -17.19
C GLN A 335 -14.50 -22.69 -16.23
N LEU A 336 -15.36 -21.68 -16.12
CA LEU A 336 -16.64 -21.72 -15.40
C LEU A 336 -17.63 -22.71 -16.03
N ALA A 337 -17.72 -22.75 -17.36
CA ALA A 337 -18.58 -23.65 -18.12
C ALA A 337 -18.06 -25.10 -18.14
N LEU A 338 -16.75 -25.30 -18.28
CA LEU A 338 -16.07 -26.59 -18.22
C LEU A 338 -16.07 -27.14 -16.79
N ASN A 339 -16.00 -26.31 -15.73
CA ASN A 339 -16.23 -26.81 -14.36
C ASN A 339 -17.69 -27.26 -14.14
N TYR A 340 -18.63 -26.75 -14.95
CA TYR A 340 -20.04 -27.11 -14.90
C TYR A 340 -20.34 -28.37 -15.74
N VAL A 341 -19.70 -28.51 -16.90
CA VAL A 341 -19.91 -29.61 -17.87
C VAL A 341 -18.94 -30.78 -17.67
N PHE A 342 -17.68 -30.51 -17.35
CA PHE A 342 -16.58 -31.47 -17.19
C PHE A 342 -16.08 -31.53 -15.74
N TYR A 343 -17.01 -31.52 -14.77
CA TYR A 343 -16.71 -31.69 -13.34
C TYR A 343 -15.81 -32.90 -13.05
N TRP A 344 -15.82 -33.92 -13.91
CA TRP A 344 -15.14 -35.20 -13.67
C TRP A 344 -13.67 -35.27 -14.14
N PRO A 345 -13.27 -34.83 -15.37
CA PRO A 345 -11.86 -34.92 -15.78
C PRO A 345 -10.95 -33.79 -15.24
N ILE A 346 -11.44 -32.55 -15.09
CA ILE A 346 -10.66 -31.45 -14.46
C ILE A 346 -10.47 -31.71 -12.96
N LYS A 347 -11.44 -32.39 -12.33
CA LYS A 347 -11.30 -32.89 -10.97
C LYS A 347 -10.11 -33.84 -10.85
N ASN A 348 -9.74 -34.66 -11.83
CA ASN A 348 -8.61 -35.58 -11.65
C ASN A 348 -7.22 -34.90 -11.62
N MET A 349 -6.99 -33.85 -12.42
CA MET A 349 -5.74 -33.08 -12.41
C MET A 349 -5.72 -32.07 -11.25
N CYS A 350 -6.85 -31.42 -10.99
CA CYS A 350 -7.02 -30.55 -9.83
C CYS A 350 -6.96 -31.37 -8.54
N ASP A 351 -7.44 -32.61 -8.48
CA ASP A 351 -7.34 -33.50 -7.32
C ASP A 351 -5.92 -33.99 -7.12
N SER A 352 -5.04 -34.03 -8.13
CA SER A 352 -3.61 -34.32 -7.90
C SER A 352 -2.91 -33.14 -7.23
N PHE A 353 -3.20 -31.91 -7.66
CA PHE A 353 -2.69 -30.69 -7.00
C PHE A 353 -3.41 -30.39 -5.67
N THR A 354 -4.69 -30.76 -5.55
CA THR A 354 -5.52 -30.59 -4.35
C THR A 354 -5.24 -31.71 -3.35
N ARG A 355 -4.94 -32.95 -3.77
CA ARG A 355 -4.36 -34.00 -2.91
C ARG A 355 -2.96 -33.62 -2.47
N TRP A 356 -2.15 -32.99 -3.32
CA TRP A 356 -0.86 -32.43 -2.91
C TRP A 356 -1.05 -31.29 -1.87
N LEU A 357 -2.03 -30.41 -2.04
CA LEU A 357 -2.41 -29.39 -1.04
C LEU A 357 -3.13 -29.94 0.20
N GLN A 358 -3.83 -31.08 0.10
CA GLN A 358 -4.57 -31.73 1.20
C GLN A 358 -3.65 -32.63 2.02
N ASN A 359 -2.65 -33.26 1.39
CA ASN A 359 -1.57 -33.99 2.08
C ASN A 359 -0.66 -33.05 2.89
N LEU A 360 -0.81 -31.72 2.73
CA LEU A 360 -0.18 -30.69 3.56
C LEU A 360 -1.06 -30.27 4.77
N SER A 361 -2.14 -30.99 5.07
CA SER A 361 -3.02 -30.73 6.22
C SER A 361 -3.52 -32.04 6.85
N PRO A 362 -3.13 -32.38 8.09
CA PRO A 362 -3.93 -33.29 8.89
C PRO A 362 -5.22 -32.58 9.31
N GLY A 363 -6.37 -33.24 9.11
CA GLY A 363 -7.62 -32.93 9.81
C GLY A 363 -8.68 -32.12 9.04
N GLY A 364 -9.75 -32.81 8.65
CA GLY A 364 -11.12 -32.32 8.84
C GLY A 364 -11.80 -31.59 7.68
N ALA A 365 -12.50 -32.35 6.84
CA ALA A 365 -13.53 -31.86 5.94
C ALA A 365 -14.83 -31.52 6.70
N SER A 366 -14.91 -30.38 7.39
CA SER A 366 -16.19 -29.83 7.90
C SER A 366 -16.06 -28.41 8.46
N ALA A 367 -16.15 -27.41 7.58
CA ALA A 367 -16.51 -26.03 7.95
C ALA A 367 -16.99 -25.30 6.69
N LEU A 368 -18.12 -25.78 6.15
CA LEU A 368 -18.86 -25.10 5.10
C LEU A 368 -19.71 -23.98 5.76
N ALA A 369 -19.68 -22.79 5.16
CA ALA A 369 -20.32 -21.53 5.59
C ALA A 369 -19.56 -20.70 6.64
N ASP A 370 -18.42 -20.10 6.25
CA ASP A 370 -17.81 -18.98 6.97
C ASP A 370 -18.15 -17.65 6.24
N PRO A 371 -18.79 -16.65 6.87
CA PRO A 371 -19.25 -15.40 6.25
C PRO A 371 -18.13 -14.43 5.78
N ASP A 372 -16.88 -14.86 5.71
CA ASP A 372 -15.70 -13.99 5.64
C ASP A 372 -15.09 -13.84 4.24
N LEU A 373 -15.96 -13.76 3.23
CA LEU A 373 -15.59 -13.55 1.81
C LEU A 373 -15.10 -12.12 1.54
N LYS A 374 -15.44 -11.16 2.41
CA LYS A 374 -15.25 -9.71 2.19
C LYS A 374 -13.80 -9.28 2.27
N ASN A 375 -13.08 -9.61 3.35
CA ASN A 375 -11.67 -9.22 3.51
C ASN A 375 -10.81 -9.82 2.39
N THR A 376 -11.17 -11.02 1.91
CA THR A 376 -10.47 -11.65 0.78
C THR A 376 -10.55 -10.80 -0.49
N ARG A 377 -11.69 -10.14 -0.79
CA ARG A 377 -11.87 -9.34 -2.01
C ARG A 377 -10.97 -8.11 -2.06
N PHE A 378 -10.88 -7.37 -0.95
CA PHE A 378 -10.01 -6.21 -0.85
C PHE A 378 -8.54 -6.60 -1.09
N PHE A 379 -8.06 -7.67 -0.45
CA PHE A 379 -6.68 -8.15 -0.66
C PHE A 379 -6.41 -8.59 -2.09
N VAL A 380 -7.35 -9.30 -2.71
CA VAL A 380 -7.19 -9.71 -4.09
C VAL A 380 -7.12 -8.49 -5.00
N MET A 381 -7.93 -7.48 -4.74
CA MET A 381 -7.93 -6.23 -5.50
C MET A 381 -6.63 -5.45 -5.34
N VAL A 382 -6.10 -5.35 -4.13
CA VAL A 382 -4.80 -4.71 -3.86
C VAL A 382 -3.68 -5.45 -4.59
N LEU A 383 -3.60 -6.78 -4.46
CA LEU A 383 -2.58 -7.60 -5.14
C LEU A 383 -2.69 -7.46 -6.67
N ALA A 384 -3.90 -7.52 -7.21
CA ALA A 384 -4.11 -7.41 -8.65
C ALA A 384 -3.79 -6.00 -9.16
N SER A 385 -4.24 -4.95 -8.47
CA SER A 385 -3.92 -3.56 -8.84
C SER A 385 -2.40 -3.29 -8.77
N PHE A 386 -1.74 -3.91 -7.78
CA PHE A 386 -0.30 -3.91 -7.68
C PHE A 386 0.37 -4.60 -8.88
N ALA A 387 -0.04 -5.83 -9.22
CA ALA A 387 0.50 -6.57 -10.34
C ALA A 387 0.29 -5.83 -11.66
N VAL A 388 -0.87 -5.19 -11.87
CA VAL A 388 -1.12 -4.26 -12.98
C VAL A 388 -0.06 -3.16 -13.00
N SER A 389 0.19 -2.48 -11.87
CA SER A 389 1.16 -1.38 -11.81
C SER A 389 2.57 -1.79 -12.20
N ILE A 390 3.08 -2.91 -11.67
CA ILE A 390 4.48 -3.30 -11.93
C ILE A 390 4.69 -3.87 -13.33
N THR A 391 3.74 -4.65 -13.81
CA THR A 391 3.82 -5.24 -15.16
C THR A 391 3.61 -4.17 -16.22
N TYR A 392 2.78 -3.16 -15.95
CA TYR A 392 2.62 -2.01 -16.82
C TYR A 392 3.94 -1.27 -17.01
N GLN A 393 4.61 -0.88 -15.92
CA GLN A 393 5.90 -0.19 -15.98
C GLN A 393 6.98 -1.04 -16.68
N ALA A 394 7.07 -2.33 -16.32
CA ALA A 394 8.04 -3.24 -16.93
C ALA A 394 7.78 -3.50 -18.43
N GLY A 395 6.53 -3.37 -18.89
CA GLY A 395 6.21 -3.49 -20.30
C GLY A 395 6.57 -2.24 -21.12
N LEU A 396 6.49 -1.05 -20.52
CA LEU A 396 6.87 0.21 -21.18
C LEU A 396 8.39 0.42 -21.22
N ASP A 397 9.09 -0.02 -20.17
CA ASP A 397 10.55 0.02 -20.03
C ASP A 397 11.09 -1.42 -19.87
N PRO A 398 11.29 -2.16 -20.99
CA PRO A 398 11.68 -3.56 -20.92
C PRO A 398 13.11 -3.73 -20.40
N PRO A 399 13.42 -4.87 -19.75
CA PRO A 399 14.75 -5.17 -19.26
C PRO A 399 15.77 -5.14 -20.41
N GLY A 400 16.95 -4.58 -20.13
CA GLY A 400 17.98 -4.33 -21.15
C GLY A 400 17.84 -2.96 -21.84
N GLY A 401 16.72 -2.26 -21.66
CA GLY A 401 16.47 -0.97 -22.30
C GLY A 401 16.04 -1.09 -23.76
N LEU A 402 16.03 0.04 -24.44
CA LEU A 402 15.57 0.21 -25.82
C LEU A 402 16.68 0.84 -26.65
N TRP A 403 16.84 0.40 -27.89
CA TRP A 403 17.83 0.93 -28.83
C TRP A 403 17.57 2.41 -29.14
N LYS A 404 18.65 3.19 -29.28
CA LYS A 404 18.62 4.62 -29.60
C LYS A 404 19.11 4.96 -31.01
N ASP A 405 19.48 3.95 -31.80
CA ASP A 405 19.95 4.11 -33.18
C ASP A 405 19.43 2.99 -34.09
N ASP A 406 19.62 3.17 -35.40
CA ASP A 406 19.26 2.22 -36.46
C ASP A 406 20.55 1.58 -37.05
N LEU A 407 21.37 0.98 -36.20
CA LEU A 407 22.63 0.34 -36.59
C LEU A 407 22.52 -1.18 -36.48
N ASN A 408 23.47 -1.92 -37.06
CA ASN A 408 23.67 -3.37 -36.84
C ASN A 408 22.41 -4.27 -36.97
N GLY A 409 21.42 -3.86 -37.77
CA GLY A 409 20.17 -4.59 -37.97
C GLY A 409 19.12 -4.41 -36.87
N HIS A 410 19.40 -3.62 -35.82
CA HIS A 410 18.40 -3.18 -34.84
C HIS A 410 17.78 -1.83 -35.25
N LYS A 411 16.70 -1.47 -34.57
CA LYS A 411 15.88 -0.28 -34.87
C LYS A 411 15.64 0.54 -33.62
N ILE A 412 15.57 1.86 -33.76
CA ILE A 412 15.25 2.79 -32.68
C ILE A 412 13.95 2.37 -31.98
N GLY A 413 13.98 2.37 -30.65
CA GLY A 413 12.85 2.03 -29.81
C GLY A 413 12.52 0.53 -29.77
N HIS A 414 13.30 -0.35 -30.40
CA HIS A 414 13.17 -1.79 -30.18
C HIS A 414 13.91 -2.24 -28.90
N PRO A 415 13.41 -3.25 -28.16
CA PRO A 415 14.07 -3.74 -26.96
C PRO A 415 15.42 -4.38 -27.24
N VAL A 416 16.43 -3.99 -26.47
CA VAL A 416 17.81 -4.51 -26.60
C VAL A 416 17.87 -6.00 -26.27
N LEU A 417 17.11 -6.45 -25.26
CA LEU A 417 17.03 -7.86 -24.92
C LEU A 417 16.43 -8.71 -26.04
N ARG A 418 15.62 -8.11 -26.93
CA ARG A 418 15.03 -8.84 -28.06
C ARG A 418 16.08 -9.20 -29.11
N THR A 419 17.04 -8.33 -29.37
CA THR A 419 18.09 -8.57 -30.37
C THR A 419 19.26 -9.35 -29.77
N THR A 420 19.61 -9.13 -28.50
CA THR A 420 20.73 -9.84 -27.84
C THR A 420 20.33 -11.21 -27.29
N HIS A 421 19.13 -11.37 -26.75
CA HIS A 421 18.66 -12.62 -26.12
C HIS A 421 17.16 -12.90 -26.43
N PRO A 422 16.83 -13.26 -27.68
CA PRO A 422 15.45 -13.32 -28.15
C PRO A 422 14.54 -14.27 -27.35
N ALA A 423 15.04 -15.45 -26.95
CA ALA A 423 14.28 -16.40 -26.16
C ALA A 423 13.90 -15.84 -24.78
N ARG A 424 14.84 -15.15 -24.11
CA ARG A 424 14.60 -14.53 -22.79
C ARG A 424 13.59 -13.40 -22.89
N TYR A 425 13.72 -12.55 -23.91
CA TYR A 425 12.76 -11.49 -24.17
C TYR A 425 11.35 -12.02 -24.41
N GLN A 426 11.19 -13.09 -25.21
CA GLN A 426 9.88 -13.69 -25.45
C GLN A 426 9.25 -14.20 -24.15
N VAL A 427 9.99 -14.95 -23.34
CA VAL A 427 9.50 -15.45 -22.04
C VAL A 427 9.10 -14.29 -21.15
N PHE A 428 9.97 -13.27 -21.00
CA PHE A 428 9.67 -12.08 -20.22
C PHE A 428 8.39 -11.38 -20.71
N PHE A 429 8.32 -11.06 -22.01
CA PHE A 429 7.26 -10.25 -22.58
C PHE A 429 5.88 -10.92 -22.48
N TYR A 430 5.80 -12.21 -22.80
CA TYR A 430 4.54 -12.95 -22.72
C TYR A 430 4.13 -13.21 -21.27
N SER A 431 5.04 -13.59 -20.38
CA SER A 431 4.71 -13.79 -18.97
C SER A 431 4.30 -12.49 -18.27
N ASN A 432 4.99 -11.36 -18.56
CA ASN A 432 4.64 -10.05 -18.03
C ASN A 432 3.28 -9.57 -18.55
N SER A 433 3.02 -9.70 -19.85
CA SER A 433 1.73 -9.31 -20.44
C SER A 433 0.58 -10.20 -19.97
N ALA A 434 0.83 -11.51 -19.79
CA ALA A 434 -0.15 -12.43 -19.24
C ALA A 434 -0.50 -12.09 -17.80
N ALA A 435 0.50 -11.77 -16.96
CA ALA A 435 0.30 -11.27 -15.61
C ALA A 435 -0.55 -9.98 -15.64
N PHE A 436 -0.12 -8.95 -16.39
CA PHE A 436 -0.86 -7.68 -16.54
C PHE A 436 -2.35 -7.87 -16.88
N VAL A 437 -2.63 -8.64 -17.95
CA VAL A 437 -4.01 -8.87 -18.40
C VAL A 437 -4.78 -9.68 -17.36
N THR A 438 -4.18 -10.73 -16.80
CA THR A 438 -4.82 -11.56 -15.76
C THR A 438 -5.17 -10.73 -14.54
N SER A 439 -4.27 -9.86 -14.08
CA SER A 439 -4.53 -8.96 -12.95
C SER A 439 -5.67 -7.99 -13.26
N LEU A 440 -5.74 -7.43 -14.47
CA LEU A 440 -6.84 -6.54 -14.85
C LEU A 440 -8.19 -7.29 -14.92
N VAL A 441 -8.18 -8.52 -15.44
CA VAL A 441 -9.36 -9.40 -15.41
C VAL A 441 -9.75 -9.74 -13.98
N VAL A 442 -8.79 -10.01 -13.08
CA VAL A 442 -9.07 -10.24 -11.65
C VAL A 442 -9.70 -9.00 -11.03
N VAL A 443 -9.19 -7.79 -11.32
CA VAL A 443 -9.79 -6.53 -10.85
C VAL A 443 -11.24 -6.39 -11.33
N MET A 444 -11.53 -6.66 -12.62
CA MET A 444 -12.88 -6.64 -13.16
C MET A 444 -13.76 -7.74 -12.54
N MET A 445 -13.21 -8.93 -12.35
CA MET A 445 -13.91 -10.11 -11.80
C MET A 445 -14.33 -9.88 -10.35
N VAL A 446 -13.48 -9.25 -9.53
CA VAL A 446 -13.76 -8.94 -8.13
C VAL A 446 -14.93 -7.96 -7.99
N GLN A 447 -15.22 -7.14 -9.01
CA GLN A 447 -16.36 -6.22 -9.00
C GLN A 447 -17.70 -6.94 -9.28
N SER A 448 -17.68 -8.14 -9.88
CA SER A 448 -18.89 -8.90 -10.22
C SER A 448 -19.27 -9.92 -9.15
N LYS A 449 -20.51 -9.87 -8.65
CA LYS A 449 -21.05 -10.87 -7.70
C LYS A 449 -21.10 -12.30 -8.29
N PHE A 450 -21.17 -12.43 -9.62
CA PHE A 450 -21.37 -13.70 -10.31
C PHE A 450 -20.06 -14.51 -10.49
N LEU A 451 -18.93 -13.85 -10.68
CA LEU A 451 -17.64 -14.50 -11.00
C LEU A 451 -16.78 -14.81 -9.77
N LEU A 452 -17.24 -14.41 -8.58
CA LEU A 452 -16.55 -14.56 -7.29
C LEU A 452 -16.63 -15.97 -6.68
N LYS A 453 -16.34 -17.02 -7.46
CA LYS A 453 -16.07 -18.33 -6.87
C LYS A 453 -14.67 -18.30 -6.24
N ARG A 454 -14.57 -18.54 -4.92
CA ARG A 454 -13.29 -18.47 -4.17
C ARG A 454 -12.14 -19.27 -4.83
N ARG A 455 -12.44 -20.40 -5.47
CA ARG A 455 -11.44 -21.25 -6.13
C ARG A 455 -10.89 -20.63 -7.41
N THR A 456 -11.72 -19.97 -8.24
CA THR A 456 -11.26 -19.34 -9.48
C THR A 456 -10.40 -18.11 -9.19
N LEU A 457 -10.78 -17.33 -8.17
CA LEU A 457 -10.03 -16.16 -7.74
C LEU A 457 -8.63 -16.50 -7.24
N VAL A 458 -8.51 -17.51 -6.37
CA VAL A 458 -7.21 -17.96 -5.85
C VAL A 458 -6.35 -18.56 -6.96
N ALA A 459 -6.93 -19.33 -7.88
CA ALA A 459 -6.19 -19.87 -9.03
C ALA A 459 -5.66 -18.77 -9.95
N ALA A 460 -6.46 -17.75 -10.24
CA ALA A 460 -6.05 -16.60 -11.04
C ALA A 460 -4.90 -15.81 -10.38
N MET A 461 -4.94 -15.61 -9.06
CA MET A 461 -3.86 -14.94 -8.32
C MET A 461 -2.55 -15.74 -8.30
N VAL A 462 -2.64 -17.07 -8.17
CA VAL A 462 -1.44 -17.93 -8.20
C VAL A 462 -0.82 -17.92 -9.59
N LEU A 463 -1.67 -17.98 -10.64
CA LEU A 463 -1.21 -17.87 -12.02
C LEU A 463 -0.51 -16.53 -12.27
N ASP A 464 -1.06 -15.43 -11.74
CA ASP A 464 -0.46 -14.10 -11.81
C ASP A 464 0.92 -14.04 -11.14
N LEU A 465 1.03 -14.57 -9.91
CA LEU A 465 2.29 -14.61 -9.18
C LEU A 465 3.35 -15.48 -9.87
N ILE A 466 2.96 -16.60 -10.47
CA ILE A 466 3.85 -17.43 -11.29
C ILE A 466 4.31 -16.66 -12.53
N GLY A 467 3.39 -15.96 -13.20
CA GLY A 467 3.71 -15.09 -14.33
C GLY A 467 4.75 -14.02 -13.96
N LEU A 468 4.58 -13.37 -12.81
CA LEU A 468 5.54 -12.40 -12.27
C LEU A 468 6.91 -13.05 -11.98
N VAL A 469 6.96 -14.22 -11.35
CA VAL A 469 8.23 -14.91 -11.05
C VAL A 469 8.97 -15.30 -12.33
N ILE A 470 8.26 -15.83 -13.33
CA ILE A 470 8.85 -16.19 -14.62
C ILE A 470 9.36 -14.95 -15.36
N ALA A 471 8.56 -13.88 -15.40
CA ALA A 471 8.97 -12.62 -16.00
C ALA A 471 10.22 -12.05 -15.28
N TYR A 472 10.24 -12.07 -13.95
CA TYR A 472 11.40 -11.62 -13.17
C TYR A 472 12.64 -12.45 -13.49
N ALA A 473 12.54 -13.78 -13.50
CA ALA A 473 13.67 -14.67 -13.79
C ALA A 473 14.24 -14.43 -15.20
N ALA A 474 13.36 -14.32 -16.20
CA ALA A 474 13.76 -14.09 -17.59
C ALA A 474 14.33 -12.69 -17.82
N GLY A 475 13.73 -11.66 -17.20
CA GLY A 475 14.09 -10.26 -17.40
C GLY A 475 15.27 -9.77 -16.54
N SER A 476 15.52 -10.36 -15.36
CA SER A 476 16.61 -9.97 -14.46
C SER A 476 17.94 -10.68 -14.75
N THR A 477 17.95 -11.76 -15.55
CA THR A 477 19.15 -12.58 -15.78
C THR A 477 19.63 -12.55 -17.22
N ARG A 478 20.95 -12.50 -17.40
CA ARG A 478 21.62 -12.47 -18.72
C ARG A 478 22.29 -13.82 -19.01
N ASP A 479 22.80 -14.46 -17.96
CA ASP A 479 23.52 -15.74 -18.05
C ASP A 479 22.71 -16.92 -17.49
N ALA A 480 23.14 -18.15 -17.79
CA ALA A 480 22.50 -19.36 -17.27
C ALA A 480 22.68 -19.50 -15.74
N SER A 481 23.86 -19.15 -15.22
CA SER A 481 24.18 -19.25 -13.78
C SER A 481 23.28 -18.37 -12.90
N THR A 482 23.06 -17.12 -13.31
CA THR A 482 22.17 -16.18 -12.61
C THR A 482 20.71 -16.62 -12.71
N SER A 483 20.29 -17.18 -13.86
CA SER A 483 18.96 -17.79 -14.02
C SER A 483 18.76 -18.99 -13.09
N ILE A 484 19.73 -19.91 -13.02
CA ILE A 484 19.69 -21.06 -12.13
C ILE A 484 19.60 -20.60 -10.68
N TYR A 485 20.35 -19.55 -10.29
CA TYR A 485 20.25 -18.99 -8.95
C TYR A 485 18.84 -18.51 -8.61
N VAL A 486 18.22 -17.70 -9.47
CA VAL A 486 16.87 -17.16 -9.20
C VAL A 486 15.84 -18.29 -9.06
N VAL A 487 15.91 -19.29 -9.94
CA VAL A 487 15.05 -20.48 -9.87
C VAL A 487 15.34 -21.32 -8.63
N ALA A 488 16.61 -21.52 -8.27
CA ALA A 488 17.00 -22.28 -7.08
C ALA A 488 16.51 -21.61 -5.79
N VAL A 489 16.64 -20.29 -5.68
CA VAL A 489 16.10 -19.53 -4.55
C VAL A 489 14.57 -19.62 -4.53
N ALA A 490 13.89 -19.60 -5.70
CA ALA A 490 12.45 -19.86 -5.78
C ALA A 490 12.08 -21.18 -5.14
N CYS A 491 12.72 -22.25 -5.61
CA CYS A 491 12.46 -23.61 -5.16
C CYS A 491 12.79 -23.77 -3.68
N LEU A 492 13.90 -23.22 -3.22
CA LEU A 492 14.34 -23.28 -1.82
C LEU A 492 13.34 -22.57 -0.91
N VAL A 493 12.98 -21.32 -1.20
CA VAL A 493 12.07 -20.55 -0.34
C VAL A 493 10.67 -21.18 -0.33
N LEU A 494 10.15 -21.58 -1.49
CA LEU A 494 8.85 -22.23 -1.56
C LEU A 494 8.84 -23.61 -0.87
N SER A 495 9.88 -24.43 -1.07
CA SER A 495 9.99 -25.73 -0.39
C SER A 495 10.18 -25.58 1.12
N TYR A 496 10.98 -24.62 1.59
CA TYR A 496 11.13 -24.26 3.00
C TYR A 496 9.77 -23.96 3.64
N VAL A 497 8.96 -23.12 2.98
CA VAL A 497 7.61 -22.80 3.45
C VAL A 497 6.73 -24.04 3.52
N VAL A 498 6.75 -24.88 2.49
CA VAL A 498 5.97 -26.12 2.45
C VAL A 498 6.38 -27.09 3.57
N VAL A 499 7.68 -27.30 3.75
CA VAL A 499 8.23 -28.21 4.78
C VAL A 499 7.93 -27.71 6.20
N HIS A 500 8.12 -26.41 6.47
CA HIS A 500 7.81 -25.86 7.80
C HIS A 500 6.32 -25.92 8.14
N ILE A 501 5.43 -25.77 7.14
CA ILE A 501 3.99 -25.95 7.34
C ILE A 501 3.65 -27.42 7.60
N ALA A 502 4.23 -28.34 6.83
CA ALA A 502 3.99 -29.78 6.96
C ALA A 502 4.44 -30.32 8.34
N LEU A 503 5.68 -30.03 8.73
CA LEU A 503 6.26 -30.46 10.02
C LEU A 503 5.56 -29.80 11.22
N GLY A 504 5.00 -28.61 11.04
CA GLY A 504 4.23 -27.92 12.05
C GLY A 504 2.85 -28.50 12.32
N GLY A 505 2.25 -29.17 11.31
CA GLY A 505 0.95 -29.84 11.43
C GLY A 505 1.03 -31.19 12.14
N GLU A 506 2.18 -31.86 12.11
CA GLU A 506 2.34 -33.23 12.63
C GLU A 506 2.44 -33.30 14.16
N LYS A 507 2.87 -32.21 14.82
CA LYS A 507 2.95 -32.12 16.29
C LYS A 507 1.58 -32.13 16.99
N GLU A 508 0.47 -31.98 16.26
CA GLU A 508 -0.89 -32.02 16.83
C GLU A 508 -1.47 -33.45 16.86
N ASN A 509 -0.93 -34.38 16.07
CA ASN A 509 -1.43 -35.77 16.00
C ASN A 509 -0.77 -36.71 17.02
N VAL A 510 0.40 -36.35 17.55
CA VAL A 510 1.19 -37.19 18.48
C VAL A 510 0.94 -36.82 19.95
N ALA A 511 0.37 -35.65 20.24
CA ALA A 511 0.10 -35.19 21.61
C ALA A 511 -1.27 -35.64 22.18
N ALA A 512 -2.02 -36.45 21.43
CA ALA A 512 -3.27 -37.06 21.88
C ALA A 512 -3.05 -38.57 22.14
N GLU A 513 -2.26 -38.90 23.17
CA GLU A 513 -2.22 -40.26 23.71
C GLU A 513 -3.30 -40.44 24.81
N PRO A 514 -3.98 -41.60 24.92
CA PRO A 514 -5.08 -41.79 25.84
C PRO A 514 -4.59 -41.89 27.30
N ALA A 515 -5.38 -41.36 28.23
CA ALA A 515 -5.13 -41.50 29.66
C ALA A 515 -5.03 -42.99 30.08
N PRO A 516 -4.13 -43.36 31.01
CA PRO A 516 -4.00 -44.74 31.46
C PRO A 516 -5.22 -45.17 32.30
N ALA A 517 -5.81 -46.30 31.91
CA ALA A 517 -6.89 -46.94 32.67
C ALA A 517 -6.33 -47.49 33.99
N ALA A 518 -6.79 -46.93 35.11
CA ALA A 518 -6.52 -47.43 36.44
C ALA A 518 -7.73 -48.21 36.97
N GLY A 519 -7.50 -49.45 37.39
CA GLY A 519 -8.13 -50.03 38.58
C GLY A 519 -9.38 -50.88 38.39
N THR A 520 -9.17 -52.18 38.16
CA THR A 520 -10.12 -53.26 38.39
C THR A 520 -10.37 -53.46 39.89
N VAL A 521 -11.61 -53.38 40.36
CA VAL A 521 -12.10 -54.13 41.54
C VAL A 521 -13.53 -54.58 41.25
N ALA A 522 -13.76 -55.88 41.41
CA ALA A 522 -14.96 -56.65 41.06
C ALA A 522 -16.20 -56.35 41.91
N PRO A 523 -17.37 -56.87 41.49
CA PRO A 523 -18.24 -57.55 42.44
C PRO A 523 -18.60 -58.99 42.00
N ASP A 524 -18.81 -59.82 43.02
CA ASP A 524 -19.09 -61.26 43.01
C ASP A 524 -20.43 -61.68 42.35
N PRO A 525 -20.63 -63.00 42.11
CA PRO A 525 -21.55 -63.53 41.10
C PRO A 525 -22.82 -64.22 41.68
N ALA A 526 -23.91 -64.27 40.90
CA ALA A 526 -24.85 -65.42 40.82
C ALA A 526 -25.93 -65.25 39.73
N THR A 527 -26.12 -66.33 38.97
CA THR A 527 -27.04 -66.69 37.86
C THR A 527 -28.51 -66.91 38.30
N PRO A 528 -29.47 -67.38 37.46
CA PRO A 528 -29.79 -67.12 36.03
C PRO A 528 -31.31 -66.85 35.76
N ALA A 529 -31.63 -66.58 34.48
CA ALA A 529 -32.90 -66.86 33.78
C ALA A 529 -34.15 -65.99 34.07
N ALA A 530 -34.70 -65.36 33.02
CA ALA A 530 -35.88 -65.88 32.29
C ALA A 530 -36.41 -64.86 31.26
N THR A 531 -37.11 -65.43 30.29
CA THR A 531 -37.54 -64.94 28.98
C THR A 531 -38.77 -63.99 29.04
N SER A 532 -38.91 -63.19 27.98
CA SER A 532 -40.15 -62.85 27.25
C SER A 532 -40.88 -61.51 27.48
N ALA A 533 -41.29 -60.96 26.33
CA ALA A 533 -42.47 -60.13 26.03
C ALA A 533 -42.40 -58.58 26.11
N SER A 534 -42.52 -57.98 24.92
CA SER A 534 -42.92 -56.60 24.55
C SER A 534 -44.41 -56.30 24.86
N PRO A 535 -45.01 -55.12 24.53
CA PRO A 535 -44.56 -53.72 24.53
C PRO A 535 -45.60 -52.71 25.14
N ALA A 536 -45.18 -51.43 25.24
CA ALA A 536 -45.97 -50.19 25.13
C ALA A 536 -46.72 -49.54 26.33
N ALA A 537 -46.49 -48.22 26.43
CA ALA A 537 -47.40 -47.10 26.78
C ALA A 537 -47.44 -46.49 28.21
N THR A 538 -46.76 -45.31 28.34
CA THR A 538 -47.13 -44.06 29.10
C THR A 538 -47.33 -44.11 30.64
N PRO A 539 -47.37 -43.01 31.45
CA PRO A 539 -47.39 -41.55 31.17
C PRO A 539 -46.55 -40.68 32.19
N THR A 540 -46.81 -39.35 32.20
CA THR A 540 -46.75 -38.38 33.33
C THR A 540 -45.47 -37.59 33.64
N ALA A 541 -45.56 -36.27 33.38
CA ALA A 541 -44.90 -35.16 34.08
C ALA A 541 -46.00 -34.42 34.90
N PRO A 542 -45.72 -33.79 36.06
CA PRO A 542 -45.25 -32.39 36.07
C PRO A 542 -44.38 -31.94 37.29
N ALA A 543 -43.92 -30.67 37.21
CA ALA A 543 -43.57 -29.68 38.26
C ALA A 543 -42.07 -29.40 38.58
N SER A 544 -41.74 -28.11 38.46
CA SER A 544 -40.44 -27.38 38.48
C SER A 544 -39.89 -27.09 39.91
N PRO A 545 -38.66 -26.51 40.12
CA PRO A 545 -38.32 -25.13 39.70
C PRO A 545 -36.86 -24.85 39.21
N VAL A 546 -36.79 -23.94 38.24
CA VAL A 546 -35.82 -22.83 38.02
C VAL A 546 -34.46 -22.86 38.75
N VAL A 547 -33.37 -22.99 37.97
CA VAL A 547 -32.12 -22.21 38.15
C VAL A 547 -31.62 -21.78 36.76
N VAL A 548 -31.60 -20.47 36.53
CA VAL A 548 -31.02 -19.82 35.36
C VAL A 548 -29.51 -19.67 35.58
N LEU A 549 -28.68 -20.34 34.78
CA LEU A 549 -27.27 -20.01 34.61
C LEU A 549 -27.05 -19.54 33.16
N GLY A 550 -26.95 -18.22 33.02
CA GLY A 550 -26.79 -17.52 31.76
C GLY A 550 -25.50 -17.90 31.04
N GLY A 551 -25.64 -18.20 29.75
CA GLY A 551 -24.53 -18.36 28.82
C GLY A 551 -23.74 -17.07 28.66
N GLY A 552 -22.46 -17.11 29.01
CA GLY A 552 -21.52 -16.01 28.87
C GLY A 552 -20.14 -16.50 28.44
N GLY A 553 -20.05 -17.22 27.32
CA GLY A 553 -18.78 -17.79 26.82
C GLY A 553 -18.42 -17.48 25.37
N GLY A 554 -19.31 -16.87 24.58
CA GLY A 554 -19.12 -16.73 23.12
C GLY A 554 -18.32 -15.52 22.64
N GLY A 555 -18.07 -14.51 23.49
CA GLY A 555 -17.54 -13.21 23.07
C GLY A 555 -16.03 -13.15 22.82
N GLY A 556 -15.23 -13.96 23.52
CA GLY A 556 -13.76 -13.88 23.48
C GLY A 556 -13.13 -14.48 22.20
N GLY A 557 -13.77 -15.50 21.62
CA GLY A 557 -13.26 -16.19 20.43
C GLY A 557 -13.39 -15.37 19.13
N ARG A 558 -14.44 -14.55 19.02
CA ARG A 558 -14.74 -13.76 17.81
C ARG A 558 -13.80 -12.57 17.66
N ARG A 559 -13.61 -11.81 18.74
CA ARG A 559 -12.73 -10.63 18.78
C ARG A 559 -11.25 -10.97 18.52
N SER A 560 -10.80 -12.14 18.95
CA SER A 560 -9.44 -12.63 18.70
C SER A 560 -9.21 -13.08 17.25
N LYS A 561 -10.27 -13.46 16.51
CA LYS A 561 -10.16 -13.81 15.08
C LYS A 561 -10.07 -12.56 14.21
N GLU A 562 -10.88 -11.55 14.51
CA GLU A 562 -10.88 -10.25 13.81
C GLU A 562 -9.50 -9.57 13.91
N GLN A 563 -8.93 -9.46 15.12
CA GLN A 563 -7.59 -8.88 15.30
C GLN A 563 -6.46 -9.60 14.54
N LEU A 564 -6.59 -10.89 14.25
CA LEU A 564 -5.59 -11.64 13.49
C LEU A 564 -5.67 -11.37 11.99
N ASP A 565 -6.86 -11.05 11.49
CA ASP A 565 -7.10 -10.73 10.09
C ASP A 565 -6.61 -9.32 9.74
N ASP A 566 -6.75 -8.34 10.65
CA ASP A 566 -6.24 -6.97 10.46
C ASP A 566 -4.69 -6.96 10.39
N LYS A 567 -4.04 -7.82 11.18
CA LYS A 567 -2.57 -7.98 11.13
C LYS A 567 -2.10 -8.63 9.85
N ARG A 568 -2.86 -9.63 9.38
CA ARG A 568 -2.60 -10.32 8.12
C ARG A 568 -2.70 -9.36 6.93
N GLN A 569 -3.65 -8.43 6.96
CA GLN A 569 -3.84 -7.37 5.96
C GLN A 569 -2.58 -6.55 5.77
N VAL A 570 -2.09 -5.99 6.87
CA VAL A 570 -0.88 -5.18 6.91
C VAL A 570 0.32 -5.94 6.35
N LEU A 571 0.55 -7.16 6.86
CA LEU A 571 1.71 -7.96 6.47
C LEU A 571 1.68 -8.28 4.98
N LEU A 572 0.48 -8.52 4.45
CA LEU A 572 0.30 -8.80 3.04
C LEU A 572 0.66 -7.57 2.21
N LEU A 573 0.24 -6.39 2.64
CA LEU A 573 0.58 -5.15 1.96
C LEU A 573 2.09 -4.87 1.97
N ILE A 574 2.77 -5.11 3.10
CA ILE A 574 4.23 -4.98 3.21
C ILE A 574 4.92 -5.90 2.20
N ALA A 575 4.48 -7.15 2.09
CA ALA A 575 5.08 -8.08 1.12
C ALA A 575 4.76 -7.76 -0.32
N ILE A 576 3.53 -7.31 -0.62
CA ILE A 576 3.15 -6.83 -1.94
C ILE A 576 4.08 -5.69 -2.35
N LEU A 577 4.31 -4.73 -1.45
CA LEU A 577 5.17 -3.59 -1.75
C LEU A 577 6.67 -3.96 -1.82
N ALA A 578 7.16 -4.84 -0.95
CA ALA A 578 8.54 -5.34 -1.06
C ALA A 578 8.77 -6.12 -2.37
N ALA A 579 7.79 -6.93 -2.79
CA ALA A 579 7.81 -7.59 -4.10
C ALA A 579 7.81 -6.57 -5.24
N ALA A 580 7.07 -5.46 -5.11
CA ALA A 580 7.05 -4.35 -6.07
C ALA A 580 8.45 -3.80 -6.36
N LEU A 581 9.10 -3.41 -5.27
CA LEU A 581 10.36 -2.70 -5.29
C LEU A 581 11.47 -3.57 -5.89
N THR A 582 11.49 -4.82 -5.45
CA THR A 582 12.51 -5.78 -5.87
C THR A 582 12.26 -6.25 -7.31
N TYR A 583 11.01 -6.38 -7.75
CA TYR A 583 10.67 -6.66 -9.14
C TYR A 583 11.19 -5.56 -10.08
N GLN A 584 10.84 -4.30 -9.79
CA GLN A 584 11.28 -3.15 -10.60
C GLN A 584 12.80 -3.01 -10.61
N ALA A 585 13.44 -3.07 -9.44
CA ALA A 585 14.88 -2.92 -9.31
C ALA A 585 15.67 -4.09 -9.94
N GLY A 586 15.11 -5.29 -9.99
CA GLY A 586 15.75 -6.43 -10.65
C GLY A 586 15.66 -6.39 -12.18
N LEU A 587 14.56 -5.85 -12.72
CA LEU A 587 14.41 -5.64 -14.16
C LEU A 587 15.19 -4.43 -14.67
N THR A 588 15.41 -3.44 -13.80
CA THR A 588 16.15 -2.20 -14.10
C THR A 588 17.22 -1.97 -13.02
N PRO A 589 18.37 -2.67 -13.10
CA PRO A 589 19.40 -2.61 -12.09
C PRO A 589 19.99 -1.20 -11.99
N PRO A 590 20.49 -0.81 -10.80
CA PRO A 590 21.16 0.46 -10.60
C PRO A 590 22.34 0.58 -11.58
N GLY A 591 22.47 1.73 -12.22
CA GLY A 591 23.48 1.93 -13.29
C GLY A 591 22.90 1.87 -14.69
N GLY A 592 21.72 1.25 -14.89
CA GLY A 592 21.14 1.07 -16.21
C GLY A 592 21.85 -0.02 -17.03
N PHE A 593 21.72 0.07 -18.35
CA PHE A 593 22.24 -0.90 -19.31
C PHE A 593 23.16 -0.23 -20.32
N TRP A 594 24.13 -0.98 -20.81
CA TRP A 594 24.92 -0.56 -21.96
C TRP A 594 24.06 -0.48 -23.22
N GLN A 595 24.24 0.60 -23.98
CA GLN A 595 23.47 0.89 -25.19
C GLN A 595 24.19 0.51 -26.49
N LYS A 596 25.48 0.17 -26.43
CA LYS A 596 26.29 -0.24 -27.58
C LYS A 596 27.28 -1.32 -27.18
N ASP A 597 27.66 -2.13 -28.17
CA ASP A 597 28.76 -3.08 -28.02
C ASP A 597 30.10 -2.34 -28.16
N ASP A 598 31.05 -2.67 -27.30
CA ASP A 598 32.43 -2.16 -27.38
C ASP A 598 33.40 -3.33 -27.21
N GLU A 599 34.03 -3.72 -28.30
CA GLU A 599 35.01 -4.82 -28.33
C GLU A 599 36.28 -4.51 -27.54
N VAL A 600 36.63 -3.23 -27.36
CA VAL A 600 37.87 -2.81 -26.69
C VAL A 600 37.76 -2.98 -25.18
N HIS A 601 36.62 -2.60 -24.61
CA HIS A 601 36.36 -2.70 -23.16
C HIS A 601 35.56 -3.96 -22.79
N GLY A 602 35.10 -4.72 -23.78
CA GLY A 602 34.30 -5.94 -23.59
C GLY A 602 32.85 -5.67 -23.17
N HIS A 603 32.34 -4.46 -23.40
CA HIS A 603 30.97 -4.08 -23.06
C HIS A 603 30.00 -4.65 -24.09
N ARG A 604 28.86 -5.16 -23.61
CA ARG A 604 27.80 -5.70 -24.46
C ARG A 604 26.47 -5.01 -24.17
N ALA A 605 25.76 -4.63 -25.23
CA ALA A 605 24.47 -3.98 -25.11
C ALA A 605 23.48 -4.84 -24.32
N GLY A 606 22.68 -4.20 -23.46
CA GLY A 606 21.68 -4.87 -22.61
C GLY A 606 22.25 -5.55 -21.36
N TYR A 607 23.57 -5.57 -21.18
CA TYR A 607 24.20 -5.94 -19.91
C TYR A 607 24.15 -4.77 -18.91
N PRO A 608 23.96 -5.04 -17.60
CA PRO A 608 23.93 -4.00 -16.57
C PRO A 608 25.29 -3.28 -16.47
N VAL A 609 25.29 -1.95 -16.52
CA VAL A 609 26.53 -1.16 -16.45
C VAL A 609 27.26 -1.37 -15.12
N LEU A 610 26.52 -1.54 -14.02
CA LEU A 610 27.09 -1.80 -12.70
C LEU A 610 27.81 -3.15 -12.63
N LEU A 611 27.44 -4.14 -13.46
CA LEU A 611 28.11 -5.43 -13.50
C LEU A 611 29.54 -5.29 -14.01
N ASP A 612 29.76 -4.49 -15.04
CA ASP A 612 31.07 -4.31 -15.66
C ASP A 612 31.96 -3.39 -14.80
N ASN A 613 31.42 -2.25 -14.35
CA ASN A 613 32.20 -1.26 -13.61
C ASN A 613 32.44 -1.66 -12.14
N TYR A 614 31.47 -2.32 -11.51
CA TYR A 614 31.51 -2.68 -10.09
C TYR A 614 30.95 -4.09 -9.82
N PRO A 615 31.59 -5.16 -10.33
CA PRO A 615 31.02 -6.52 -10.35
C PRO A 615 30.67 -7.07 -8.96
N ARG A 616 31.47 -6.76 -7.94
CA ARG A 616 31.19 -7.19 -6.54
C ARG A 616 29.92 -6.54 -5.99
N ARG A 617 29.70 -5.25 -6.28
CA ARG A 617 28.51 -4.51 -5.86
C ARG A 617 27.28 -5.00 -6.59
N TYR A 618 27.38 -5.18 -7.91
CA TYR A 618 26.28 -5.72 -8.71
C TYR A 618 25.88 -7.12 -8.21
N LYS A 619 26.83 -8.03 -7.97
CA LYS A 619 26.52 -9.37 -7.45
C LYS A 619 25.83 -9.30 -6.10
N ALA A 620 26.31 -8.48 -5.17
CA ALA A 620 25.66 -8.27 -3.87
C ALA A 620 24.23 -7.74 -4.04
N PHE A 621 24.05 -6.69 -4.86
CA PHE A 621 22.73 -6.14 -5.18
C PHE A 621 21.80 -7.21 -5.77
N PHE A 622 22.22 -7.92 -6.81
CA PHE A 622 21.42 -8.89 -7.54
C PHE A 622 20.95 -10.04 -6.63
N TYR A 623 21.86 -10.63 -5.86
CA TYR A 623 21.53 -11.75 -4.98
C TYR A 623 20.63 -11.32 -3.82
N CYS A 624 20.92 -10.19 -3.17
CA CYS A 624 20.07 -9.65 -2.12
C CYS A 624 18.68 -9.24 -2.65
N ASN A 625 18.61 -8.58 -3.80
CA ASN A 625 17.35 -8.16 -4.40
C ASN A 625 16.47 -9.37 -4.80
N ALA A 626 17.07 -10.39 -5.43
CA ALA A 626 16.37 -11.62 -5.78
C ALA A 626 15.88 -12.37 -4.53
N ALA A 627 16.71 -12.52 -3.49
CA ALA A 627 16.29 -13.14 -2.23
C ALA A 627 15.12 -12.39 -1.57
N SER A 628 15.14 -11.05 -1.58
CA SER A 628 14.06 -10.22 -1.06
C SER A 628 12.77 -10.36 -1.88
N PHE A 629 12.86 -10.42 -3.22
CA PHE A 629 11.72 -10.69 -4.09
C PHE A 629 11.09 -12.06 -3.78
N MET A 630 11.89 -13.12 -3.72
CA MET A 630 11.37 -14.48 -3.48
C MET A 630 10.80 -14.65 -2.07
N ALA A 631 11.43 -14.04 -1.05
CA ALA A 631 10.87 -13.98 0.29
C ALA A 631 9.50 -13.27 0.29
N SER A 632 9.39 -12.13 -0.40
CA SER A 632 8.13 -11.39 -0.50
C SER A 632 7.02 -12.20 -1.20
N VAL A 633 7.34 -12.87 -2.31
CA VAL A 633 6.43 -13.79 -3.02
C VAL A 633 5.94 -14.92 -2.10
N ALA A 634 6.85 -15.52 -1.33
CA ALA A 634 6.50 -16.57 -0.37
C ALA A 634 5.62 -16.05 0.77
N LEU A 635 5.89 -14.83 1.27
CA LEU A 635 5.05 -14.17 2.27
C LEU A 635 3.64 -13.91 1.71
N ILE A 636 3.52 -13.45 0.45
CA ILE A 636 2.23 -13.27 -0.23
C ILE A 636 1.47 -14.59 -0.30
N LEU A 637 2.11 -15.70 -0.68
CA LEU A 637 1.45 -17.01 -0.73
C LEU A 637 0.97 -17.49 0.65
N LEU A 638 1.79 -17.31 1.67
CA LEU A 638 1.45 -17.62 3.07
C LEU A 638 0.26 -16.78 3.57
N LEU A 639 0.26 -15.49 3.24
CA LEU A 639 -0.71 -14.52 3.72
C LEU A 639 -2.00 -14.53 2.91
N VAL A 640 -2.00 -14.83 1.62
CA VAL A 640 -3.23 -14.89 0.80
C VAL A 640 -4.13 -16.04 1.26
N ASN A 641 -3.58 -17.17 1.72
CA ASN A 641 -4.38 -18.28 2.22
C ASN A 641 -4.53 -18.23 3.76
N ARG A 642 -5.74 -17.91 4.24
CA ARG A 642 -6.09 -17.96 5.68
C ARG A 642 -5.73 -19.29 6.37
N LYS A 643 -5.77 -20.41 5.63
CA LYS A 643 -5.40 -21.73 6.16
C LYS A 643 -3.89 -21.90 6.33
N LEU A 644 -3.05 -21.20 5.55
CA LEU A 644 -1.58 -21.30 5.63
C LEU A 644 -0.98 -20.26 6.58
N TYR A 645 -1.62 -19.10 6.75
CA TYR A 645 -1.15 -18.06 7.68
C TYR A 645 -1.09 -18.52 9.14
N ARG A 646 -2.13 -19.21 9.65
CA ARG A 646 -2.17 -19.67 11.04
C ARG A 646 -1.05 -20.68 11.36
N PRO A 647 -0.84 -21.75 10.58
CA PRO A 647 0.34 -22.59 10.69
C PRO A 647 1.65 -21.82 10.48
N GLY A 648 1.71 -20.92 9.49
CA GLY A 648 2.92 -20.15 9.17
C GLY A 648 3.44 -19.27 10.32
N ILE A 649 2.55 -18.72 11.15
CA ILE A 649 2.95 -18.04 12.39
C ILE A 649 3.43 -19.05 13.43
N ARG A 650 2.69 -20.14 13.65
CA ARG A 650 3.03 -21.16 14.65
C ARG A 650 4.40 -21.82 14.39
N CYS A 651 4.80 -21.90 13.12
CA CYS A 651 6.03 -22.58 12.68
C CYS A 651 7.22 -21.63 12.48
N TYR A 652 7.11 -20.37 12.90
CA TYR A 652 8.11 -19.30 12.70
C TYR A 652 8.49 -18.99 11.23
N ALA A 653 8.00 -19.73 10.24
CA ALA A 653 8.31 -19.53 8.82
C ALA A 653 7.99 -18.12 8.32
N LEU A 654 6.87 -17.54 8.78
CA LEU A 654 6.50 -16.16 8.46
C LEU A 654 7.53 -15.14 9.01
N HIS A 655 8.07 -15.38 10.21
CA HIS A 655 9.05 -14.48 10.84
C HIS A 655 10.42 -14.58 10.16
N VAL A 656 10.85 -15.79 9.83
CA VAL A 656 12.11 -16.03 9.07
C VAL A 656 12.02 -15.36 7.71
N CYS A 657 10.90 -15.53 7.00
CA CYS A 657 10.68 -14.94 5.69
C CYS A 657 10.72 -13.40 5.73
N MET A 658 10.07 -12.77 6.72
CA MET A 658 10.14 -11.32 6.92
C MET A 658 11.55 -10.83 7.26
N ALA A 659 12.26 -11.52 8.17
CA ALA A 659 13.61 -11.13 8.55
C ALA A 659 14.57 -11.21 7.35
N VAL A 660 14.56 -12.34 6.64
CA VAL A 660 15.36 -12.54 5.42
C VAL A 660 14.99 -11.49 4.37
N GLY A 661 13.70 -11.25 4.13
CA GLY A 661 13.23 -10.27 3.17
C GLY A 661 13.70 -8.85 3.47
N MET A 662 13.65 -8.42 4.74
CA MET A 662 14.08 -7.09 5.19
C MET A 662 15.60 -6.91 5.10
N PHE A 663 16.40 -7.85 5.62
CA PHE A 663 17.86 -7.75 5.54
C PHE A 663 18.35 -7.81 4.08
N ALA A 664 17.71 -8.63 3.26
CA ALA A 664 18.00 -8.71 1.83
C ALA A 664 17.63 -7.40 1.11
N LEU A 665 16.51 -6.75 1.45
CA LEU A 665 16.13 -5.45 0.88
C LEU A 665 17.13 -4.35 1.25
N MET A 666 17.54 -4.28 2.52
CA MET A 666 18.53 -3.31 2.99
C MET A 666 19.92 -3.54 2.38
N GLY A 667 20.33 -4.81 2.24
CA GLY A 667 21.57 -5.19 1.56
C GLY A 667 21.57 -4.79 0.09
N ALA A 668 20.45 -5.02 -0.61
CA ALA A 668 20.28 -4.57 -1.98
C ALA A 668 20.37 -3.04 -2.09
N TYR A 669 19.66 -2.31 -1.22
CA TYR A 669 19.73 -0.84 -1.19
C TYR A 669 21.17 -0.34 -0.99
N ALA A 670 21.90 -0.89 -0.02
CA ALA A 670 23.27 -0.45 0.26
C ALA A 670 24.24 -0.71 -0.89
N ALA A 671 24.11 -1.87 -1.55
CA ALA A 671 24.93 -2.24 -2.70
C ALA A 671 24.59 -1.42 -3.96
N GLY A 672 23.31 -1.10 -4.16
CA GLY A 672 22.81 -0.45 -5.38
C GLY A 672 22.82 1.08 -5.35
N SER A 673 22.59 1.70 -4.20
CA SER A 673 22.42 3.17 -4.09
C SER A 673 23.73 3.96 -4.11
N SER A 674 24.85 3.32 -3.78
CA SER A 674 26.13 3.99 -3.62
C SER A 674 27.23 3.31 -4.45
N ARG A 675 28.01 4.12 -5.18
CA ARG A 675 29.14 3.65 -5.99
C ARG A 675 30.49 4.06 -5.40
N HIS A 676 30.52 5.20 -4.70
CA HIS A 676 31.73 5.72 -4.07
C HIS A 676 31.92 5.20 -2.63
N LEU A 677 33.18 5.10 -2.20
CA LEU A 677 33.56 4.57 -0.88
C LEU A 677 32.93 5.35 0.28
N LYS A 678 33.04 6.69 0.30
CA LYS A 678 32.52 7.52 1.40
C LYS A 678 31.01 7.37 1.60
N THR A 679 30.26 7.46 0.51
CA THR A 679 28.81 7.28 0.51
C THR A 679 28.40 5.85 0.86
N SER A 680 29.19 4.86 0.42
CA SER A 680 28.95 3.46 0.72
C SER A 680 29.20 3.11 2.19
N ILE A 681 30.25 3.67 2.80
CA ILE A 681 30.51 3.50 4.23
C ILE A 681 29.33 4.04 5.03
N TYR A 682 28.86 5.25 4.69
CA TYR A 682 27.70 5.85 5.36
C TYR A 682 26.45 4.95 5.32
N VAL A 683 26.06 4.48 4.14
CA VAL A 683 24.86 3.63 3.99
C VAL A 683 25.04 2.28 4.71
N LEU A 684 26.24 1.67 4.65
CA LEU A 684 26.53 0.44 5.39
C LEU A 684 26.49 0.66 6.90
N THR A 685 27.03 1.77 7.41
CA THR A 685 26.94 2.13 8.83
C THR A 685 25.48 2.28 9.27
N LEU A 686 24.61 2.88 8.44
CA LEU A 686 23.18 2.94 8.73
C LEU A 686 22.53 1.55 8.75
N VAL A 687 22.83 0.68 7.78
CA VAL A 687 22.32 -0.71 7.77
C VAL A 687 22.72 -1.44 9.05
N ILE A 688 23.99 -1.32 9.46
CA ILE A 688 24.51 -1.97 10.67
C ILE A 688 23.84 -1.39 11.91
N ALA A 689 23.70 -0.06 12.00
CA ALA A 689 23.06 0.60 13.14
C ALA A 689 21.60 0.16 13.29
N VAL A 690 20.83 0.14 12.19
CA VAL A 690 19.46 -0.39 12.16
C VAL A 690 19.45 -1.85 12.58
N SER A 691 20.27 -2.69 11.96
CA SER A 691 20.33 -4.14 12.24
C SER A 691 20.68 -4.44 13.70
N ALA A 692 21.58 -3.67 14.32
CA ALA A 692 21.96 -3.80 15.72
C ALA A 692 20.89 -3.28 16.69
N SER A 693 20.12 -2.28 16.28
CA SER A 693 19.05 -1.73 17.11
C SER A 693 17.87 -2.70 17.29
N ILE A 694 17.63 -3.60 16.32
CA ILE A 694 16.55 -4.59 16.36
C ILE A 694 16.71 -5.59 17.54
N PRO A 695 17.82 -6.34 17.69
CA PRO A 695 18.01 -7.24 18.83
C PRO A 695 18.08 -6.48 20.16
N LEU A 696 18.63 -5.26 20.17
CA LEU A 696 18.64 -4.41 21.36
C LEU A 696 17.23 -4.04 21.81
N GLN A 697 16.32 -3.73 20.90
CA GLN A 697 14.91 -3.49 21.22
C GLN A 697 14.21 -4.75 21.73
N VAL A 698 14.46 -5.90 21.12
CA VAL A 698 13.92 -7.19 21.58
C VAL A 698 14.43 -7.52 22.99
N ALA A 699 15.72 -7.31 23.26
CA ALA A 699 16.33 -7.52 24.56
C ALA A 699 15.79 -6.54 25.61
N MET A 700 15.65 -5.25 25.27
CA MET A 700 15.05 -4.23 26.14
C MET A 700 13.58 -4.56 26.45
N PHE A 701 12.82 -5.00 25.46
CA PHE A 701 11.45 -5.47 25.65
C PHE A 701 11.40 -6.64 26.62
N TRP A 702 12.28 -7.63 26.45
CA TRP A 702 12.37 -8.78 27.34
C TRP A 702 12.77 -8.38 28.76
N TYR A 703 13.76 -7.51 28.92
CA TYR A 703 14.21 -6.98 30.20
C TYR A 703 13.11 -6.21 30.95
N ILE A 704 12.45 -5.25 30.28
CA ILE A 704 11.33 -4.48 30.86
C ILE A 704 10.18 -5.41 31.25
N ARG A 705 9.86 -6.39 30.40
CA ARG A 705 8.83 -7.40 30.69
C ARG A 705 9.19 -8.21 31.92
N ASN A 706 10.44 -8.65 32.05
CA ASN A 706 10.89 -9.46 33.18
C ASN A 706 10.95 -8.64 34.49
N TYR A 707 11.48 -7.42 34.44
CA TYR A 707 11.47 -6.47 35.56
C TYR A 707 10.04 -6.16 36.03
N ARG A 708 9.13 -5.90 35.10
CA ARG A 708 7.72 -5.63 35.40
C ARG A 708 6.99 -6.86 35.97
N ARG A 709 7.29 -8.06 35.48
CA ARG A 709 6.73 -9.32 36.01
C ARG A 709 7.12 -9.50 37.48
N ASN A 710 8.37 -9.18 37.83
CA ASN A 710 8.87 -9.27 39.19
C ASN A 710 8.21 -8.23 40.13
N HIS A 711 7.94 -7.01 39.66
CA HIS A 711 7.30 -5.95 40.46
C HIS A 711 5.76 -6.00 40.55
N GLN A 712 5.10 -6.91 39.82
CA GLN A 712 3.64 -6.97 39.79
C GLN A 712 3.01 -7.78 40.93
N HIS A 713 3.85 -8.31 41.85
CA HIS A 713 3.42 -9.04 43.03
C HIS A 713 2.82 -8.17 44.16
N ASP A 714 3.04 -6.84 44.16
CA ASP A 714 2.57 -5.95 45.26
C ASP A 714 1.30 -5.13 44.98
N GLU A 715 0.95 -4.83 43.73
CA GLU A 715 -0.23 -3.99 43.42
C GLU A 715 -1.49 -4.80 43.05
N GLY A 716 -1.81 -5.80 43.88
CA GLY A 716 -2.91 -6.73 43.64
C GLY A 716 -4.30 -6.29 44.13
N ARG A 717 -4.42 -5.36 45.10
CA ARG A 717 -5.70 -5.17 45.84
C ARG A 717 -6.46 -3.86 45.63
N ILE A 718 -5.84 -2.75 45.20
CA ILE A 718 -6.52 -1.43 45.32
C ILE A 718 -7.37 -1.03 44.08
N ARG A 719 -7.21 -1.67 42.91
CA ARG A 719 -7.78 -1.15 41.65
C ARG A 719 -9.05 -1.85 41.14
N ARG A 720 -9.79 -2.59 41.98
CA ARG A 720 -10.99 -3.34 41.53
C ARG A 720 -12.31 -2.56 41.53
N ARG A 721 -12.37 -1.29 41.96
CA ARG A 721 -13.66 -0.57 42.09
C ARG A 721 -13.91 0.64 41.19
N ARG A 722 -13.00 1.06 40.28
CA ARG A 722 -13.16 2.38 39.61
C ARG A 722 -13.33 2.43 38.10
N THR A 723 -13.55 1.33 37.38
CA THR A 723 -13.78 1.40 35.93
C THR A 723 -14.88 0.46 35.47
N ARG A 724 -16.14 0.88 35.68
CA ARG A 724 -17.28 0.54 34.82
C ARG A 724 -17.87 1.87 34.37
N GLY A 725 -17.79 2.16 33.07
CA GLY A 725 -18.32 3.39 32.48
C GLY A 725 -17.25 4.40 32.07
N LEU A 726 -16.49 4.08 31.01
CA LEU A 726 -15.90 5.07 30.11
C LEU A 726 -15.49 4.34 28.83
N ASP A 727 -15.83 4.90 27.67
CA ASP A 727 -15.51 4.34 26.36
C ASP A 727 -14.02 3.98 26.24
N SER A 728 -13.73 2.90 25.51
CA SER A 728 -12.42 2.26 25.48
C SER A 728 -11.45 3.02 24.55
N PRO A 729 -10.40 3.70 25.05
CA PRO A 729 -9.37 4.38 24.23
C PRO A 729 -8.36 3.42 23.56
N ASP A 730 -8.70 2.14 23.44
CA ASP A 730 -7.82 1.09 22.93
C ASP A 730 -8.01 0.86 21.41
N GLN A 731 -9.20 1.08 20.87
CA GLN A 731 -9.49 0.86 19.44
C GLN A 731 -8.92 1.98 18.55
N GLU A 732 -8.92 3.21 19.06
CA GLU A 732 -8.35 4.39 18.38
C GLU A 732 -6.84 4.28 18.16
N LYS A 733 -6.13 3.54 19.02
CA LYS A 733 -4.67 3.33 18.91
C LYS A 733 -4.30 2.21 17.94
N ASP A 734 -5.07 1.13 17.90
CA ASP A 734 -4.78 0.03 16.97
C ASP A 734 -4.91 0.51 15.50
N GLU A 735 -5.88 1.39 15.21
CA GLU A 735 -6.03 2.05 13.89
C GLU A 735 -4.86 3.00 13.58
N GLU A 736 -4.39 3.78 14.56
CA GLU A 736 -3.24 4.69 14.41
C GLU A 736 -1.96 3.98 13.98
N LEU A 737 -1.65 2.81 14.57
CA LEU A 737 -0.46 2.04 14.20
C LEU A 737 -0.53 1.47 12.77
N GLU A 738 -1.71 1.09 12.29
CA GLU A 738 -1.89 0.63 10.91
C GLU A 738 -1.58 1.75 9.90
N TYR A 739 -2.07 2.97 10.16
CA TYR A 739 -1.79 4.14 9.32
C TYR A 739 -0.31 4.54 9.30
N LEU A 740 0.34 4.55 10.46
CA LEU A 740 1.76 4.87 10.58
C LEU A 740 2.65 3.89 9.81
N MET A 741 2.25 2.62 9.78
CA MET A 741 2.94 1.58 9.04
C MET A 741 2.71 1.70 7.54
N LEU A 742 1.48 1.95 7.09
CA LEU A 742 1.17 2.26 5.69
C LEU A 742 2.04 3.40 5.17
N LEU A 743 2.12 4.47 5.95
CA LEU A 743 2.92 5.64 5.65
C LEU A 743 4.41 5.31 5.55
N GLY A 744 4.97 4.64 6.57
CA GLY A 744 6.38 4.24 6.56
C GLY A 744 6.72 3.30 5.40
N VAL A 745 5.84 2.35 5.07
CA VAL A 745 6.02 1.43 3.93
C VAL A 745 6.05 2.19 2.60
N LEU A 746 5.16 3.16 2.40
CA LEU A 746 5.17 3.96 1.18
C LEU A 746 6.41 4.86 1.07
N VAL A 747 6.86 5.47 2.17
CA VAL A 747 8.08 6.28 2.14
C VAL A 747 9.33 5.41 1.91
N ALA A 748 9.41 4.23 2.53
CA ALA A 748 10.45 3.25 2.23
C ALA A 748 10.48 2.88 0.74
N SER A 749 9.31 2.77 0.11
CA SER A 749 9.18 2.44 -1.30
C SER A 749 9.80 3.49 -2.23
N VAL A 750 9.52 4.76 -1.93
CA VAL A 750 9.96 5.91 -2.72
C VAL A 750 11.46 6.13 -2.56
N THR A 751 11.95 6.03 -1.33
CA THR A 751 13.36 6.20 -1.01
C THR A 751 14.20 5.06 -1.56
N TYR A 752 13.69 3.82 -1.57
CA TYR A 752 14.35 2.70 -2.25
C TYR A 752 14.53 2.95 -3.74
N GLN A 753 13.45 3.32 -4.45
CA GLN A 753 13.49 3.57 -5.90
C GLN A 753 14.41 4.74 -6.26
N SER A 754 14.26 5.87 -5.59
CA SER A 754 15.06 7.07 -5.84
C SER A 754 16.52 6.95 -5.40
N GLY A 755 16.82 6.08 -4.43
CA GLY A 755 18.20 5.78 -4.06
C GLY A 755 18.93 4.96 -5.14
N LEU A 756 18.23 4.06 -5.83
CA LEU A 756 18.79 3.28 -6.94
C LEU A 756 18.87 4.10 -8.26
N ARG A 757 17.96 5.05 -8.43
CA ARG A 757 17.88 5.98 -9.56
C ARG A 757 18.05 7.43 -9.08
N PRO A 758 19.29 7.89 -8.87
CA PRO A 758 19.56 9.20 -8.30
C PRO A 758 19.07 10.32 -9.22
N PRO A 759 18.76 11.50 -8.66
CA PRO A 759 18.18 12.62 -9.38
C PRO A 759 19.10 13.08 -10.50
N GLY A 760 18.47 13.42 -11.61
CA GLY A 760 19.18 13.99 -12.74
C GLY A 760 19.82 13.00 -13.70
N GLY A 761 19.55 11.70 -13.52
CA GLY A 761 20.00 10.66 -14.41
C GLY A 761 21.41 10.14 -14.13
N LEU A 762 21.77 9.15 -14.92
CA LEU A 762 23.07 8.47 -14.90
C LEU A 762 23.77 8.76 -16.23
N TRP A 763 25.10 8.79 -16.21
CA TRP A 763 25.88 8.83 -17.44
C TRP A 763 25.61 7.57 -18.27
N GLU A 764 25.33 7.75 -19.57
CA GLU A 764 24.99 6.63 -20.45
C GLU A 764 26.22 6.02 -21.15
N GLU A 765 27.29 6.80 -21.33
CA GLU A 765 28.47 6.39 -22.10
C GLU A 765 29.80 6.69 -21.39
N GLY A 766 30.86 6.01 -21.85
CA GLY A 766 32.24 6.21 -21.40
C GLY A 766 32.56 5.59 -20.04
N ASN A 767 33.75 5.91 -19.52
CA ASN A 767 34.25 5.36 -18.25
C ASN A 767 33.43 5.78 -17.02
N ALA A 768 32.62 6.83 -17.15
CA ALA A 768 31.71 7.29 -16.11
C ALA A 768 30.32 6.65 -16.19
N ALA A 769 30.05 5.79 -17.20
CA ALA A 769 28.73 5.21 -17.42
C ALA A 769 28.18 4.54 -16.15
N GLY A 770 26.88 4.77 -15.92
CA GLY A 770 26.18 4.32 -14.74
C GLY A 770 26.45 5.15 -13.49
N ASN A 771 27.39 6.11 -13.47
CA ASN A 771 27.56 7.02 -12.33
C ASN A 771 26.50 8.14 -12.33
N PRO A 772 26.10 8.66 -11.15
CA PRO A 772 25.14 9.75 -11.04
C PRO A 772 25.68 11.06 -11.61
N ILE A 773 24.97 11.67 -12.56
CA ILE A 773 25.41 12.95 -13.16
C ILE A 773 25.49 14.05 -12.09
N LEU A 774 24.53 14.07 -11.16
CA LEU A 774 24.51 15.06 -10.08
C LEU A 774 25.73 14.96 -9.15
N HIS A 775 26.33 13.78 -8.99
CA HIS A 775 27.54 13.61 -8.18
C HIS A 775 28.73 14.36 -8.81
N ASP A 776 28.89 14.26 -10.13
CA ASP A 776 30.05 14.82 -10.83
C ASP A 776 29.88 16.33 -11.05
N VAL A 777 28.65 16.78 -11.28
CA VAL A 777 28.32 18.20 -11.50
C VAL A 777 28.23 18.98 -10.19
N ASN A 778 27.56 18.42 -9.17
CA ASN A 778 27.39 19.08 -7.87
C ASN A 778 27.36 18.06 -6.73
N LYS A 779 28.56 17.58 -6.40
CA LYS A 779 28.80 16.60 -5.34
C LYS A 779 28.10 16.94 -4.01
N ARG A 780 28.10 18.21 -3.58
CA ARG A 780 27.47 18.61 -2.31
C ARG A 780 25.97 18.33 -2.31
N ARG A 781 25.27 18.60 -3.41
CA ARG A 781 23.82 18.32 -3.53
C ARG A 781 23.55 16.82 -3.58
N TYR A 782 24.36 16.09 -4.33
CA TYR A 782 24.27 14.63 -4.37
C TYR A 782 24.46 14.01 -2.99
N ASP A 783 25.47 14.45 -2.22
CA ASP A 783 25.72 13.96 -0.87
C ASP A 783 24.53 14.28 0.07
N ILE A 784 23.98 15.50 0.03
CA ILE A 784 22.77 15.86 0.80
C ILE A 784 21.58 14.97 0.42
N PHE A 785 21.32 14.83 -0.89
CA PHE A 785 20.25 13.96 -1.38
C PHE A 785 20.42 12.52 -0.87
N LEU A 786 21.60 11.93 -1.08
CA LEU A 786 21.83 10.52 -0.77
C LEU A 786 21.76 10.25 0.73
N TYR A 787 22.33 11.13 1.57
CA TYR A 787 22.28 11.00 3.02
C TYR A 787 20.86 11.14 3.56
N SER A 788 20.12 12.17 3.12
CA SER A 788 18.74 12.38 3.55
C SER A 788 17.79 11.28 3.05
N ASN A 789 17.96 10.81 1.81
CA ASN A 789 17.15 9.73 1.26
C ASN A 789 17.43 8.39 1.95
N SER A 790 18.70 8.08 2.22
CA SER A 790 19.09 6.84 2.91
C SER A 790 18.69 6.83 4.38
N THR A 791 18.73 7.99 5.05
CA THR A 791 18.23 8.10 6.43
C THR A 791 16.72 7.94 6.50
N SER A 792 15.98 8.52 5.55
CA SER A 792 14.54 8.31 5.39
C SER A 792 14.21 6.83 5.20
N PHE A 793 14.82 6.14 4.22
CA PHE A 793 14.65 4.70 4.01
C PHE A 793 14.90 3.86 5.28
N MET A 794 15.99 4.16 6.00
CA MET A 794 16.35 3.44 7.22
C MET A 794 15.41 3.76 8.39
N ALA A 795 14.95 5.01 8.51
CA ALA A 795 13.96 5.43 9.50
C ALA A 795 12.61 4.76 9.23
N SER A 796 12.17 4.65 7.97
CA SER A 796 11.00 3.86 7.60
C SER A 796 11.17 2.38 7.97
N GLY A 797 12.33 1.79 7.66
CA GLY A 797 12.65 0.41 8.05
C GLY A 797 12.58 0.19 9.55
N MET A 798 13.12 1.12 10.34
CA MET A 798 13.00 1.12 11.80
C MET A 798 11.56 1.25 12.28
N ALA A 799 10.77 2.16 11.70
CA ALA A 799 9.37 2.33 12.05
C ALA A 799 8.58 1.03 11.77
N ILE A 800 8.79 0.41 10.60
CA ILE A 800 8.16 -0.86 10.23
C ILE A 800 8.55 -1.95 11.23
N VAL A 801 9.84 -2.10 11.54
CA VAL A 801 10.31 -3.12 12.50
C VAL A 801 9.84 -2.84 13.93
N MET A 802 9.67 -1.58 14.35
CA MET A 802 9.10 -1.24 15.66
C MET A 802 7.59 -1.54 15.74
N LEU A 803 6.87 -1.31 14.64
CA LEU A 803 5.43 -1.56 14.52
C LEU A 803 5.10 -3.06 14.36
N LEU A 804 6.04 -3.85 13.83
CA LEU A 804 5.87 -5.27 13.51
C LEU A 804 5.67 -6.18 14.75
N PRO A 805 6.42 -6.04 15.86
CA PRO A 805 6.14 -6.74 17.11
C PRO A 805 4.86 -6.25 17.79
N PHE A 806 4.46 -4.99 17.64
CA PHE A 806 3.18 -4.54 18.21
C PHE A 806 2.00 -5.20 17.48
N THR A 807 2.11 -5.32 16.16
CA THR A 807 1.17 -6.12 15.36
C THR A 807 1.28 -7.60 15.69
N LEU A 808 2.46 -8.20 15.90
CA LEU A 808 2.56 -9.66 16.14
C LEU A 808 2.38 -10.09 17.61
N SER A 809 2.70 -9.27 18.60
CA SER A 809 2.84 -9.68 20.01
C SER A 809 1.53 -10.06 20.71
N ASN A 810 0.34 -9.66 20.26
CA ASN A 810 -0.91 -10.23 20.83
C ASN A 810 -1.09 -11.74 20.50
N LEU A 811 -0.27 -12.34 19.61
CA LEU A 811 -0.33 -13.78 19.31
C LEU A 811 0.37 -14.66 20.35
N GLU A 812 1.46 -14.20 20.96
CA GLU A 812 2.24 -15.04 21.91
C GLU A 812 1.70 -15.01 23.34
N TRP A 813 0.86 -14.06 23.71
CA TRP A 813 0.42 -13.89 25.10
C TRP A 813 -0.76 -14.77 25.52
N ARG A 814 -1.07 -15.84 24.78
CA ARG A 814 -2.27 -16.68 24.99
C ARG A 814 -2.11 -17.83 26.01
N PHE A 815 -0.93 -18.02 26.60
CA PHE A 815 -0.65 -19.13 27.53
C PHE A 815 -0.55 -18.73 29.01
N LEU A 816 -0.97 -17.52 29.40
CA LEU A 816 -1.07 -17.11 30.81
C LEU A 816 -2.44 -16.46 31.08
N PRO A 817 -2.97 -16.61 32.31
CA PRO A 817 -4.35 -16.25 32.63
C PRO A 817 -4.64 -14.78 32.34
N SER A 818 -5.77 -14.57 31.66
CA SER A 818 -6.37 -13.30 31.27
C SER A 818 -6.43 -12.28 32.41
N GLN A 819 -5.41 -11.43 32.55
CA GLN A 819 -5.58 -10.16 33.27
C GLN A 819 -4.53 -9.10 32.88
N ARG A 820 -5.04 -7.87 32.64
CA ARG A 820 -4.36 -6.57 32.45
C ARG A 820 -3.94 -6.18 31.02
N ARG A 821 -4.97 -5.87 30.22
CA ARG A 821 -4.96 -5.03 29.01
C ARG A 821 -4.81 -3.53 29.32
N ASN A 822 -3.87 -3.10 30.16
CA ASN A 822 -3.71 -1.66 30.38
C ASN A 822 -2.29 -1.28 30.80
N ARG A 823 -1.43 -1.01 29.81
CA ARG A 823 -0.28 -0.13 30.04
C ARG A 823 0.15 0.56 28.74
N LYS A 824 0.11 1.89 28.77
CA LYS A 824 0.57 2.82 27.74
C LYS A 824 2.05 2.54 27.41
N TRP A 825 2.35 2.06 26.21
CA TRP A 825 3.70 2.10 25.66
C TRP A 825 3.90 3.47 24.99
N PRO A 826 5.06 4.12 25.14
CA PRO A 826 5.30 5.39 24.48
C PRO A 826 5.45 5.12 22.97
N LEU A 827 4.48 5.54 22.17
CA LEU A 827 4.57 5.55 20.69
C LEU A 827 5.55 6.63 20.18
N TRP A 828 6.13 7.42 21.07
CA TRP A 828 7.06 8.50 20.74
C TRP A 828 8.22 8.06 19.84
N PRO A 829 8.89 6.90 20.03
CA PRO A 829 9.95 6.45 19.12
C PRO A 829 9.47 6.24 17.67
N VAL A 830 8.25 5.73 17.49
CA VAL A 830 7.65 5.52 16.17
C VAL A 830 7.30 6.86 15.53
N HIS A 831 6.68 7.78 16.28
CA HIS A 831 6.41 9.13 15.77
C HIS A 831 7.70 9.89 15.43
N THR A 832 8.76 9.74 16.23
CA THR A 832 10.06 10.35 15.91
C THR A 832 10.70 9.74 14.67
N ALA A 833 10.59 8.42 14.48
CA ALA A 833 11.09 7.76 13.28
C ALA A 833 10.37 8.27 12.03
N ILE A 834 9.03 8.41 12.09
CA ILE A 834 8.21 8.90 10.97
C ILE A 834 8.42 10.39 10.70
N LEU A 835 8.60 11.22 11.73
CA LEU A 835 8.95 12.63 11.53
C LEU A 835 10.35 12.79 10.91
N LEU A 836 11.32 11.99 11.37
CA LEU A 836 12.66 11.96 10.78
C LEU A 836 12.60 11.48 9.33
N ASP A 837 11.75 10.49 9.05
CA ASP A 837 11.51 9.95 7.72
C ASP A 837 10.96 11.03 6.78
N MET A 838 9.87 11.70 7.16
CA MET A 838 9.28 12.78 6.37
C MET A 838 10.22 13.98 6.19
N LEU A 839 10.99 14.33 7.21
CA LEU A 839 12.00 15.38 7.11
C LEU A 839 13.12 14.98 6.13
N GLY A 840 13.60 13.74 6.22
CA GLY A 840 14.61 13.20 5.31
C GLY A 840 14.12 13.20 3.86
N LEU A 841 12.88 12.77 3.61
CA LEU A 841 12.24 12.79 2.30
C LEU A 841 12.17 14.22 1.73
N LEU A 842 11.70 15.20 2.51
CA LEU A 842 11.58 16.59 2.06
C LEU A 842 12.93 17.24 1.74
N VAL A 843 13.96 16.97 2.56
CA VAL A 843 15.33 17.45 2.30
C VAL A 843 15.92 16.80 1.06
N ALA A 844 15.71 15.49 0.88
CA ALA A 844 16.12 14.78 -0.32
C ALA A 844 15.44 15.37 -1.57
N TYR A 845 14.13 15.62 -1.52
CA TYR A 845 13.40 16.25 -2.62
C TYR A 845 13.95 17.63 -2.97
N ALA A 846 14.17 18.50 -1.98
CA ALA A 846 14.70 19.85 -2.21
C ALA A 846 16.12 19.85 -2.79
N ALA A 847 16.97 18.91 -2.36
CA ALA A 847 18.32 18.74 -2.87
C ALA A 847 18.36 18.14 -4.28
N GLY A 848 17.49 17.17 -4.57
CA GLY A 848 17.47 16.41 -5.82
C GLY A 848 16.68 17.06 -6.97
N SER A 849 15.55 17.72 -6.69
CA SER A 849 14.68 18.32 -7.70
C SER A 849 15.26 19.57 -8.39
N THR A 850 16.26 20.22 -7.75
CA THR A 850 16.85 21.45 -8.27
C THR A 850 18.37 21.37 -8.29
N ARG A 851 18.98 21.94 -9.35
CA ARG A 851 20.44 21.98 -9.49
C ARG A 851 21.09 23.24 -8.92
N THR A 852 20.32 24.32 -8.77
CA THR A 852 20.81 25.62 -8.29
C THR A 852 20.22 25.97 -6.92
N TRP A 853 21.01 26.67 -6.10
CA TRP A 853 20.59 27.14 -4.78
C TRP A 853 19.45 28.17 -4.82
N LYS A 854 19.40 28.99 -5.87
CA LYS A 854 18.31 29.95 -6.07
C LYS A 854 16.97 29.26 -6.30
N SER A 855 16.95 28.18 -7.11
CA SER A 855 15.72 27.42 -7.37
C SER A 855 15.32 26.54 -6.19
N SER A 856 16.27 25.95 -5.44
CA SER A 856 15.94 25.18 -4.22
C SER A 856 15.27 26.03 -3.17
N ARG A 857 15.58 27.33 -3.09
CA ARG A 857 14.89 28.27 -2.20
C ARG A 857 13.39 28.30 -2.47
N ASN A 858 12.99 28.25 -3.74
CA ASN A 858 11.57 28.24 -4.12
C ASN A 858 10.89 26.92 -3.69
N VAL A 859 11.58 25.77 -3.80
CA VAL A 859 11.07 24.50 -3.25
C VAL A 859 10.89 24.60 -1.75
N ILE A 860 11.91 25.09 -1.04
CA ILE A 860 11.87 25.25 0.41
C ILE A 860 10.72 26.18 0.82
N PHE A 861 10.42 27.24 0.05
CA PHE A 861 9.25 28.09 0.31
C PHE A 861 7.92 27.34 0.17
N ILE A 862 7.76 26.47 -0.84
CA ILE A 862 6.56 25.62 -1.00
C ILE A 862 6.45 24.62 0.16
N LEU A 863 7.60 24.11 0.65
CA LEU A 863 7.66 23.16 1.76
C LEU A 863 7.63 23.83 3.15
N LEU A 864 7.80 25.16 3.24
CA LEU A 864 7.91 25.91 4.49
C LEU A 864 6.68 25.70 5.40
N PRO A 865 5.42 25.74 4.91
CA PRO A 865 4.25 25.46 5.74
C PRO A 865 4.31 24.05 6.35
N VAL A 866 4.78 23.07 5.59
CA VAL A 866 4.93 21.67 6.02
C VAL A 866 5.99 21.55 7.11
N LEU A 867 7.16 22.16 6.88
CA LEU A 867 8.27 22.15 7.83
C LEU A 867 7.92 22.91 9.12
N ALA A 868 7.25 24.06 9.02
CA ALA A 868 6.78 24.83 10.15
C ALA A 868 5.77 24.03 11.00
N TYR A 869 4.87 23.31 10.34
CA TYR A 869 3.93 22.41 11.00
C TYR A 869 4.65 21.27 11.74
N ILE A 870 5.60 20.59 11.08
CA ILE A 870 6.41 19.53 11.70
C ILE A 870 7.17 20.06 12.93
N ALA A 871 7.79 21.24 12.82
CA ALA A 871 8.52 21.87 13.91
C ALA A 871 7.62 22.25 15.09
N LEU A 872 6.44 22.82 14.82
CA LEU A 872 5.43 23.16 15.84
C LEU A 872 4.99 21.91 16.60
N TYR A 873 4.70 20.82 15.89
CA TYR A 873 4.31 19.55 16.51
C TYR A 873 5.44 18.99 17.40
N ALA A 874 6.68 18.96 16.90
CA ALA A 874 7.83 18.50 17.67
C ALA A 874 8.05 19.33 18.94
N ALA A 875 7.88 20.66 18.87
CA ALA A 875 7.97 21.55 20.02
C ALA A 875 6.87 21.26 21.06
N ILE A 876 5.62 21.09 20.63
CA ILE A 876 4.50 20.73 21.52
C ILE A 876 4.77 19.40 22.23
N VAL A 877 5.26 18.39 21.51
CA VAL A 877 5.61 17.08 22.07
C VAL A 877 6.75 17.21 23.09
N ALA A 878 7.81 17.97 22.77
CA ALA A 878 8.93 18.21 23.67
C ALA A 878 8.47 18.93 24.97
N ILE A 879 7.62 19.94 24.85
CA ILE A 879 7.03 20.66 25.99
C ILE A 879 6.17 19.71 26.84
N TYR A 880 5.33 18.89 26.20
CA TYR A 880 4.51 17.90 26.91
C TYR A 880 5.39 16.90 27.70
N ILE A 881 6.47 16.39 27.09
CA ILE A 881 7.40 15.46 27.75
C ILE A 881 8.12 16.14 28.92
N TYR A 882 8.57 17.38 28.73
CA TYR A 882 9.20 18.18 29.77
C TYR A 882 8.27 18.36 30.98
N ILE A 883 6.99 18.72 30.74
CA ILE A 883 5.97 18.86 31.78
C ILE A 883 5.70 17.51 32.47
N CYS A 884 5.57 16.41 31.72
CA CYS A 884 5.37 15.07 32.29
C CYS A 884 6.55 14.64 33.17
N ASN A 885 7.78 14.93 32.77
CA ASN A 885 8.98 14.61 33.56
C ASN A 885 9.06 15.46 34.83
N LYS A 886 8.75 16.76 34.75
CA LYS A 886 8.70 17.67 35.91
C LYS A 886 7.66 17.24 36.96
N ASN A 887 6.50 16.76 36.51
CA ASN A 887 5.47 16.25 37.41
C ASN A 887 5.88 14.93 38.10
N ARG A 888 6.68 14.09 37.43
CA ARG A 888 7.23 12.84 38.00
C ARG A 888 8.27 13.09 39.09
N THR A 889 9.16 14.06 38.91
CA THR A 889 10.16 14.44 39.92
C THR A 889 9.51 15.12 41.13
N SER A 890 8.43 15.89 40.92
CA SER A 890 7.70 16.53 42.03
C SER A 890 6.93 15.52 42.89
N SER A 891 6.49 14.39 42.33
CA SER A 891 5.82 13.30 43.06
C SER A 891 6.75 12.37 43.85
N GLN A 892 8.08 12.55 43.78
CA GLN A 892 9.06 11.76 44.54
C GLN A 892 9.71 12.54 45.69
N LEU A 893 9.33 13.79 45.96
CA LEU A 893 9.70 14.46 47.21
C LEU A 893 8.83 13.90 48.34
N PRO A 894 9.40 13.32 49.41
CA PRO A 894 8.59 12.83 50.52
C PRO A 894 8.00 14.02 51.29
N THR A 895 6.67 14.11 51.31
CA THR A 895 5.92 14.90 52.28
C THR A 895 6.09 14.25 53.66
N THR A 896 7.22 14.50 54.30
CA THR A 896 7.45 14.12 55.70
C THR A 896 7.78 15.38 56.48
N GLN A 897 6.79 16.25 56.73
CA GLN A 897 6.92 17.27 57.78
C GLN A 897 5.63 18.02 58.21
N ALA A 898 4.41 17.57 57.84
CA ALA A 898 3.20 18.35 58.17
C ALA A 898 2.20 17.70 59.16
N ASP A 899 2.40 16.47 59.63
CA ASP A 899 1.40 15.77 60.47
C ASP A 899 1.87 15.39 61.89
N GLN A 900 2.87 16.06 62.45
CA GLN A 900 3.36 15.76 63.81
C GLN A 900 3.03 16.82 64.88
N GLN A 901 2.08 17.73 64.62
CA GLN A 901 1.72 18.79 65.58
C GLN A 901 0.25 18.84 66.00
N THR A 902 -0.54 17.78 65.76
CA THR A 902 -1.92 17.68 66.25
C THR A 902 -2.22 16.33 66.90
N THR A 903 -1.39 15.92 67.86
CA THR A 903 -1.77 14.97 68.91
C THR A 903 -0.92 15.26 70.13
N ASN A 904 -1.26 16.33 70.86
CA ASN A 904 -0.95 16.56 72.28
C ASN A 904 -1.65 17.86 72.71
N ALA A 905 -2.96 17.77 72.94
CA ALA A 905 -3.76 18.64 73.80
C ALA A 905 -5.06 17.90 74.14
#